data_AF-A0A8B8L1N2-F1
#
_entry.id   AF-A0A8B8L1N2-F1
#
_cell.length_a   1.000
_cell.length_b   1.000
_cell.length_c   1.000
_cell.angle_alpha   90.00
_cell.angle_beta   90.00
_cell.angle_gamma   90.00
#
_symmetry.space_group_name_H-M   'P 1'
#
loop_
_entity.id
_entity.type
_entity.pdbx_description
1 polymer ?
#
loop_
_entity_poly.entity_id
_entity_poly.type
_entity_poly.pdbx_seq_one_letter_code
_entity_poly.pdbx_strand_id
1 'polypeptide(L)'
;MPGFRAKIRVGILIIIVVGICLSALYGLLKPISNGCIMTYMYPTYIPISSSQSVSPVKYGLYLYHEGWKKIDFKEHLKKLNGVPVLFIPGNGGSFKQVRSLAAESDRAYQNGPLEHAFYQEASLRPEERGADINLSGFQLPNQYTSRLDWFAVDLEGEHSAMDGAILEEHTEYVVYAIHKILDQYKVSYDARTREGAAVSGSLPKNVILVGHSMGGFVARAAVIHPRLRKSAVETVLTLSTPHQSPPVALQPSLGHYFARVNSEWREGYKVQTTNTGRYVSDPVLSHVVVVSISGAYNDYQVRSKLTSLDNIVPPTHGFMISSTAMKNVWLSMEHQAILWCNQLVIQVSHTLLSLIDSRTGQPFLDTQKRLAIFARMLRSGISHNFNGMMQLPSSKQSTNIPIQNTKDATGSQVHRPIACPSNIHWNDGGLDRDLYIQINEVTVLAMDGRRRWLDIQKLGSNGKNHFVLVTNLEPCSGIRLHLWPEKGKSASNLPLNDRVVEVTSKMMRIPSGPAPRQLEPGSQTEQAPPSAVFWLGPEDMHGFRFLTISVAPRPTVSGRPPPAASMAVGKFFNPGEGNQELSPWFMLQSTYSQKDLLLEEAHPLAVKLSFAISLGLLPVTLSLKTVSCGIRNSGLPEEEAGDLESSRLCKLRCFPPVALAWDDTSGLHIYPNLNSETIVVDSSPAHWGSTQQSEKTVVLLLVDPHCSYKSSISISVSAAASRLLLLYSPKIVGFSIAVLFFALMRQAYSWDLDLRIPSMLTAVESNLTLISHLFPLAILPIFFSFFLSLLMSQPLPPFASFIGISLICYIFANGFIAILILISHLVFFVAAVIHIFIKTRWQMWERNVCFIFLRWFVNNSSSFFSLKVVQVLRANPVLVLALTAMVLSSLVHPSFGLLILLFYHFFCCHNALCSEGYNGSERLKFKFDGSFNRTFPSEDNSNSPDSSKSFGDSQLDLFHHCHGLLILHLVATMMFAPSVVAWFQRLALGESLPWLLDSVLCIGVILHGICNSKPEFNSSFLSFTGIPIRNVQLYFIYLIAGYWSYFSGLTLAPYRAFYAMAAVGGISFTLRMMHRRNREKKEVTYSSRKHSHRH
;
A
#
# COMPACT_ATOMS: atom_id res chain seq x y z
N MET A 1 31.54 23.29 -26.90
CA MET A 1 31.71 22.37 -25.74
C MET A 1 30.53 22.28 -24.76
N PRO A 2 29.74 23.34 -24.42
CA PRO A 2 28.67 23.21 -23.41
C PRO A 2 27.53 22.25 -23.82
N GLY A 3 27.12 22.23 -25.10
CA GLY A 3 26.06 21.32 -25.58
C GLY A 3 26.41 19.82 -25.55
N PHE A 4 27.70 19.45 -25.61
CA PHE A 4 28.13 18.06 -25.52
C PHE A 4 28.06 17.52 -24.08
N ARG A 5 28.45 18.34 -23.10
CA ARG A 5 28.32 18.01 -21.67
C ARG A 5 26.86 17.85 -21.25
N ALA A 6 25.96 18.62 -21.86
CA ALA A 6 24.54 18.61 -21.63
C ALA A 6 23.91 17.26 -22.07
N LYS A 7 24.12 16.88 -23.34
CA LYS A 7 23.68 15.59 -23.91
C LYS A 7 24.18 14.36 -23.13
N ILE A 8 25.40 14.40 -22.60
CA ILE A 8 25.96 13.33 -21.76
C ILE A 8 25.17 13.18 -20.44
N ARG A 9 24.76 14.29 -19.80
CA ARG A 9 23.99 14.24 -18.54
C ARG A 9 22.64 13.57 -18.73
N VAL A 10 21.94 13.90 -19.81
CA VAL A 10 20.65 13.28 -20.15
C VAL A 10 20.83 11.79 -20.47
N GLY A 11 21.90 11.43 -21.20
CA GLY A 11 22.23 10.03 -21.47
C GLY A 11 22.46 9.22 -20.19
N ILE A 12 23.23 9.75 -19.23
CA ILE A 12 23.46 9.11 -17.92
C ILE A 12 22.15 8.97 -17.15
N LEU A 13 21.31 10.02 -17.12
CA LEU A 13 20.01 10.00 -16.44
C LEU A 13 19.10 8.89 -16.99
N ILE A 14 19.03 8.75 -18.31
CA ILE A 14 18.23 7.71 -18.97
C ILE A 14 18.71 6.32 -18.57
N ILE A 15 20.03 6.08 -18.58
CA ILE A 15 20.61 4.79 -18.17
C ILE A 15 20.24 4.45 -16.72
N ILE A 16 20.30 5.43 -15.82
CA ILE A 16 19.92 5.24 -14.41
C ILE A 16 18.43 4.90 -14.29
N VAL A 17 17.54 5.66 -14.95
CA VAL A 17 16.10 5.41 -14.89
C VAL A 17 15.73 4.03 -15.44
N VAL A 18 16.31 3.65 -16.59
CA VAL A 18 16.10 2.32 -17.17
C VAL A 18 16.64 1.23 -16.25
N GLY A 19 17.83 1.41 -15.67
CA GLY A 19 18.42 0.47 -14.70
C GLY A 19 17.55 0.27 -13.46
N ILE A 20 16.97 1.34 -12.90
CA ILE A 20 16.03 1.27 -11.78
C ILE A 20 14.75 0.54 -12.19
N CYS A 21 14.18 0.84 -13.37
CA CYS A 21 12.97 0.17 -13.87
C CYS A 21 13.20 -1.33 -14.05
N LEU A 22 14.31 -1.74 -14.66
CA LEU A 22 14.66 -3.14 -14.86
C LEU A 22 14.92 -3.86 -13.53
N SER A 23 15.62 -3.22 -12.59
CA SER A 23 15.88 -3.77 -11.26
C SER A 23 14.59 -3.94 -10.46
N ALA A 24 13.68 -2.97 -10.55
CA ALA A 24 12.37 -3.05 -9.92
C ALA A 24 11.51 -4.16 -10.54
N LEU A 25 11.49 -4.27 -11.87
CA LEU A 25 10.77 -5.32 -12.57
C LEU A 25 11.29 -6.71 -12.18
N TYR A 26 12.62 -6.89 -12.14
CA TYR A 26 13.23 -8.12 -11.65
C TYR A 26 12.83 -8.44 -10.21
N GLY A 27 12.80 -7.43 -9.33
CA GLY A 27 12.34 -7.58 -7.94
C GLY A 27 10.87 -8.00 -7.84
N LEU A 28 9.98 -7.40 -8.63
CA LEU A 28 8.54 -7.69 -8.65
C LEU A 28 8.19 -9.05 -9.26
N LEU A 29 8.99 -9.53 -10.22
CA LEU A 29 8.82 -10.84 -10.84
C LEU A 29 9.41 -11.99 -10.02
N LYS A 30 10.18 -11.68 -8.97
CA LYS A 30 10.77 -12.71 -8.11
C LYS A 30 9.65 -13.39 -7.30
N PRO A 31 9.52 -14.73 -7.37
CA PRO A 31 8.49 -15.45 -6.64
C PRO A 31 8.69 -15.33 -5.13
N ILE A 32 7.58 -15.17 -4.41
CA ILE A 32 7.53 -15.02 -2.95
C ILE A 32 7.14 -16.37 -2.34
N SER A 33 7.88 -16.81 -1.31
CA SER A 33 7.44 -17.95 -0.50
C SER A 33 6.42 -17.45 0.53
N ASN A 34 5.14 -17.80 0.34
CA ASN A 34 4.06 -17.22 1.13
C ASN A 34 3.89 -17.82 2.54
N GLY A 35 4.66 -18.85 2.92
CA GLY A 35 4.63 -19.47 4.27
C GLY A 35 3.26 -20.00 4.73
N CYS A 36 2.23 -19.84 3.92
CA CYS A 36 0.85 -20.00 4.31
C CYS A 36 0.33 -21.38 3.90
N ILE A 37 -0.44 -22.00 4.81
CA ILE A 37 -1.09 -23.28 4.57
C ILE A 37 -2.35 -23.03 3.75
N MET A 38 -2.58 -23.86 2.73
CA MET A 38 -3.78 -23.76 1.88
C MET A 38 -5.03 -24.27 2.60
N THR A 39 -6.17 -23.63 2.32
CA THR A 39 -7.50 -24.06 2.77
C THR A 39 -8.14 -25.04 1.78
N TYR A 40 -8.97 -25.96 2.28
CA TYR A 40 -9.73 -26.94 1.49
C TYR A 40 -11.21 -26.91 1.89
N MET A 41 -12.11 -27.10 0.93
CA MET A 41 -13.56 -26.95 1.12
C MET A 41 -14.37 -27.64 0.01
N TYR A 42 -15.66 -27.86 0.27
CA TYR A 42 -16.65 -28.39 -0.67
C TYR A 42 -17.79 -27.39 -0.89
N PRO A 43 -17.58 -26.35 -1.72
CA PRO A 43 -18.49 -25.21 -1.80
C PRO A 43 -19.71 -25.49 -2.69
N THR A 44 -20.90 -25.21 -2.18
CA THR A 44 -22.16 -25.12 -2.95
C THR A 44 -22.71 -23.71 -2.85
N TYR A 45 -23.19 -23.14 -3.95
CA TYR A 45 -23.73 -21.77 -3.99
C TYR A 45 -25.21 -21.79 -4.36
N ILE A 46 -26.05 -21.29 -3.46
CA ILE A 46 -27.50 -21.27 -3.57
C ILE A 46 -27.92 -19.87 -4.06
N PRO A 47 -28.49 -19.73 -5.27
CA PRO A 47 -28.90 -18.41 -5.78
C PRO A 47 -30.11 -17.86 -5.00
N ILE A 48 -30.05 -16.57 -4.66
CA ILE A 48 -31.16 -15.83 -4.05
C ILE A 48 -31.94 -15.12 -5.16
N SER A 49 -33.19 -15.51 -5.39
CA SER A 49 -34.00 -14.99 -6.50
C SER A 49 -34.40 -13.53 -6.29
N SER A 50 -34.32 -12.71 -7.34
CA SER A 50 -34.86 -11.36 -7.35
C SER A 50 -36.38 -11.39 -7.51
N SER A 51 -37.12 -11.11 -6.45
CA SER A 51 -38.55 -10.85 -6.56
C SER A 51 -38.74 -9.43 -7.14
N GLN A 52 -39.17 -9.35 -8.40
CA GLN A 52 -39.55 -8.16 -9.22
C GLN A 52 -38.42 -7.41 -9.96
N SER A 53 -38.28 -7.63 -11.28
CA SER A 53 -38.26 -6.60 -12.34
C SER A 53 -38.06 -7.22 -13.74
N VAL A 54 -38.62 -6.57 -14.76
CA VAL A 54 -38.74 -6.97 -16.19
C VAL A 54 -37.41 -6.82 -16.99
N SER A 55 -36.28 -6.73 -16.29
CA SER A 55 -34.93 -6.57 -16.88
C SER A 55 -33.97 -7.62 -16.32
N PRO A 56 -33.02 -8.14 -17.11
CA PRO A 56 -32.00 -9.04 -16.58
C PRO A 56 -31.22 -8.34 -15.47
N VAL A 57 -31.11 -8.99 -14.30
CA VAL A 57 -30.33 -8.46 -13.17
C VAL A 57 -28.86 -8.67 -13.52
N LYS A 58 -28.12 -7.57 -13.71
CA LYS A 58 -26.69 -7.57 -14.09
C LYS A 58 -25.80 -8.32 -13.08
N TYR A 59 -26.16 -8.30 -11.80
CA TYR A 59 -25.37 -8.85 -10.70
C TYR A 59 -26.15 -9.95 -9.95
N GLY A 60 -25.43 -10.86 -9.31
CA GLY A 60 -25.98 -12.03 -8.61
C GLY A 60 -25.86 -11.95 -7.08
N LEU A 61 -26.66 -12.74 -6.37
CA LEU A 61 -26.54 -12.91 -4.92
C LEU A 61 -26.66 -14.40 -4.59
N TYR A 62 -25.69 -14.93 -3.87
CA TYR A 62 -25.60 -16.35 -3.53
C TYR A 62 -25.44 -16.55 -2.03
N LEU A 63 -26.05 -17.60 -1.49
CA LEU A 63 -25.79 -18.13 -0.16
C LEU A 63 -24.82 -19.32 -0.28
N TYR A 64 -23.77 -19.31 0.51
CA TYR A 64 -22.80 -20.40 0.61
C TYR A 64 -23.33 -21.55 1.46
N HIS A 65 -23.07 -22.77 1.01
CA HIS A 65 -23.28 -24.00 1.76
C HIS A 65 -22.04 -24.90 1.70
N GLU A 66 -21.55 -25.35 2.85
CA GLU A 66 -20.46 -26.34 2.94
C GLU A 66 -21.02 -27.76 2.85
N GLY A 67 -20.52 -28.55 1.90
CA GLY A 67 -20.82 -29.97 1.81
C GLY A 67 -20.91 -30.51 0.39
N TRP A 68 -20.68 -31.81 0.25
CA TRP A 68 -20.75 -32.55 -1.01
C TRP A 68 -22.13 -33.16 -1.31
N LYS A 69 -23.04 -33.17 -0.33
CA LYS A 69 -24.38 -33.73 -0.49
C LYS A 69 -25.28 -32.79 -1.29
N LYS A 70 -26.09 -33.35 -2.19
CA LYS A 70 -27.09 -32.59 -2.92
C LYS A 70 -28.17 -32.09 -1.95
N ILE A 71 -28.48 -30.80 -2.00
CA ILE A 71 -29.48 -30.14 -1.15
C ILE A 71 -30.60 -29.53 -2.01
N ASP A 72 -31.81 -29.47 -1.46
CA ASP A 72 -32.89 -28.66 -2.05
C ASP A 72 -32.71 -27.20 -1.63
N PHE A 73 -32.44 -26.34 -2.61
CA PHE A 73 -32.21 -24.91 -2.40
C PHE A 73 -33.40 -24.19 -1.79
N LYS A 74 -34.63 -24.51 -2.22
CA LYS A 74 -35.84 -23.85 -1.70
C LYS A 74 -36.09 -24.24 -0.25
N GLU A 75 -35.92 -25.53 0.05
CA GLU A 75 -36.05 -26.02 1.42
C GLU A 75 -34.98 -25.43 2.34
N HIS A 76 -33.73 -25.36 1.86
CA HIS A 76 -32.62 -24.78 2.61
C HIS A 76 -32.88 -23.31 2.95
N LEU A 77 -33.36 -22.51 1.98
CA LEU A 77 -33.67 -21.10 2.20
C LEU A 77 -34.81 -20.91 3.20
N LYS A 78 -35.84 -21.78 3.21
CA LYS A 78 -36.90 -21.72 4.23
C LYS A 78 -36.38 -21.92 5.66
N LYS A 79 -35.30 -22.69 5.82
CA LYS A 79 -34.73 -23.08 7.12
C LYS A 79 -33.67 -22.11 7.68
N LEU A 80 -33.46 -20.95 7.05
CA LEU A 80 -32.48 -19.95 7.52
C LEU A 80 -32.78 -19.46 8.95
N ASN A 81 -31.75 -19.52 9.80
CA ASN A 81 -31.81 -19.13 11.22
C ASN A 81 -30.47 -18.66 11.82
N GLY A 82 -29.40 -18.52 11.03
CA GLY A 82 -28.11 -18.03 11.49
C GLY A 82 -27.98 -16.50 11.43
N VAL A 83 -26.76 -16.01 11.64
CA VAL A 83 -26.42 -14.58 11.51
C VAL A 83 -25.96 -14.29 10.07
N PRO A 84 -26.59 -13.33 9.36
CA PRO A 84 -26.22 -13.01 7.99
C PRO A 84 -24.88 -12.29 7.91
N VAL A 85 -23.98 -12.82 7.08
CA VAL A 85 -22.71 -12.18 6.69
C VAL A 85 -22.72 -11.99 5.19
N LEU A 86 -22.45 -10.79 4.69
CA LEU A 86 -22.34 -10.51 3.27
C LEU A 86 -20.88 -10.28 2.87
N PHE A 87 -20.36 -11.16 2.01
CA PHE A 87 -19.07 -11.04 1.37
C PHE A 87 -19.16 -10.22 0.08
N ILE A 88 -18.25 -9.25 -0.07
CA ILE A 88 -18.15 -8.39 -1.25
C ILE A 88 -16.76 -8.59 -1.88
N PRO A 89 -16.69 -9.12 -3.13
CA PRO A 89 -15.43 -9.45 -3.77
C PRO A 89 -14.66 -8.19 -4.21
N GLY A 90 -13.37 -8.37 -4.46
CA GLY A 90 -12.48 -7.33 -4.92
C GLY A 90 -12.56 -7.03 -6.42
N ASN A 91 -11.66 -6.17 -6.88
CA ASN A 91 -11.46 -5.86 -8.30
C ASN A 91 -11.22 -7.13 -9.13
N GLY A 92 -12.02 -7.36 -10.18
CA GLY A 92 -11.91 -8.59 -10.98
C GLY A 92 -12.27 -9.88 -10.23
N GLY A 93 -12.83 -9.77 -9.02
CA GLY A 93 -13.08 -10.88 -8.11
C GLY A 93 -14.41 -11.58 -8.37
N SER A 94 -14.49 -12.84 -7.95
CA SER A 94 -15.72 -13.64 -7.98
C SER A 94 -16.29 -13.78 -6.57
N PHE A 95 -17.61 -13.87 -6.45
CA PHE A 95 -18.30 -14.27 -5.22
C PHE A 95 -17.72 -15.55 -4.58
N LYS A 96 -17.10 -16.43 -5.39
CA LYS A 96 -16.46 -17.66 -4.93
C LYS A 96 -15.25 -17.45 -4.02
N GLN A 97 -14.72 -16.23 -3.92
CA GLN A 97 -13.64 -15.87 -3.01
C GLN A 97 -14.00 -16.09 -1.53
N VAL A 98 -15.29 -16.08 -1.18
CA VAL A 98 -15.79 -16.28 0.19
C VAL A 98 -15.51 -17.68 0.76
N ARG A 99 -15.29 -18.67 -0.12
CA ARG A 99 -15.32 -20.11 0.20
C ARG A 99 -14.49 -20.53 1.40
N SER A 100 -13.29 -20.00 1.55
CA SER A 100 -12.37 -20.39 2.61
C SER A 100 -12.87 -19.91 3.97
N LEU A 101 -13.35 -18.66 4.06
CA LEU A 101 -13.95 -18.09 5.27
C LEU A 101 -15.26 -18.78 5.63
N ALA A 102 -16.11 -19.04 4.64
CA ALA A 102 -17.39 -19.68 4.88
C ALA A 102 -17.25 -21.14 5.32
N ALA A 103 -16.37 -21.91 4.66
CA ALA A 103 -16.07 -23.29 5.04
C ALA A 103 -15.44 -23.39 6.43
N GLU A 104 -14.52 -22.48 6.76
CA GLU A 104 -13.91 -22.44 8.09
C GLU A 104 -14.91 -22.01 9.17
N SER A 105 -15.80 -21.06 8.88
CA SER A 105 -16.86 -20.65 9.80
C SER A 105 -17.82 -21.81 10.13
N ASP A 106 -18.18 -22.63 9.14
CA ASP A 106 -19.00 -23.82 9.34
C ASP A 106 -18.27 -24.89 10.18
N ARG A 107 -16.99 -25.17 9.86
CA ARG A 107 -16.14 -26.08 10.63
C ARG A 107 -15.93 -25.63 12.08
N ALA A 108 -15.70 -24.34 12.30
CA ALA A 108 -15.56 -23.74 13.63
C ALA A 108 -16.86 -23.81 14.44
N TYR A 109 -18.01 -23.58 13.80
CA TYR A 109 -19.31 -23.72 14.47
C TYR A 109 -19.57 -25.17 14.92
N GLN A 110 -19.21 -26.17 14.10
CA GLN A 110 -19.40 -27.59 14.43
C GLN A 110 -18.44 -28.08 15.51
N ASN A 111 -17.17 -27.67 15.46
CA ASN A 111 -16.11 -28.20 16.34
C ASN A 111 -15.88 -27.37 17.61
N GLY A 112 -16.45 -26.16 17.70
CA GLY A 112 -16.26 -25.26 18.85
C GLY A 112 -15.06 -24.31 18.71
N PRO A 113 -14.75 -23.53 19.76
CA PRO A 113 -13.64 -22.57 19.75
C PRO A 113 -12.28 -23.27 19.71
N LEU A 114 -11.25 -22.49 19.39
CA LEU A 114 -9.88 -22.97 19.44
C LEU A 114 -9.45 -23.28 20.90
N GLU A 115 -8.67 -24.35 21.11
CA GLU A 115 -8.20 -24.78 22.44
C GLU A 115 -7.40 -23.72 23.22
N HIS A 116 -7.94 -23.22 24.34
CA HIS A 116 -7.34 -22.15 25.15
C HIS A 116 -5.85 -22.31 25.49
N ALA A 117 -5.34 -23.54 25.66
CA ALA A 117 -3.94 -23.83 26.00
C ALA A 117 -2.93 -23.29 24.97
N PHE A 118 -3.36 -23.09 23.72
CA PHE A 118 -2.50 -22.61 22.64
C PHE A 118 -2.51 -21.08 22.44
N TYR A 119 -3.33 -20.33 23.19
CA TYR A 119 -3.65 -18.93 22.85
C TYR A 119 -3.46 -17.93 23.99
N GLN A 120 -2.52 -17.00 23.83
CA GLN A 120 -2.33 -15.85 24.73
C GLN A 120 -3.10 -14.63 24.20
N GLU A 121 -3.89 -13.98 25.05
CA GLU A 121 -4.74 -12.84 24.68
C GLU A 121 -4.00 -11.50 24.82
N ALA A 122 -4.32 -10.52 23.98
CA ALA A 122 -3.78 -9.17 24.10
C ALA A 122 -4.50 -8.35 25.19
N SER A 123 -3.78 -7.44 25.85
CA SER A 123 -4.38 -6.42 26.70
C SER A 123 -5.04 -5.32 25.86
N LEU A 124 -6.22 -4.87 26.29
CA LEU A 124 -6.99 -3.79 25.62
C LEU A 124 -6.36 -2.42 25.89
N ARG A 125 -6.46 -1.49 24.92
CA ARG A 125 -6.03 -0.10 25.12
C ARG A 125 -6.99 0.65 26.05
N PRO A 126 -6.53 1.71 26.75
CA PRO A 126 -7.41 2.54 27.60
C PRO A 126 -8.62 3.11 26.84
N GLU A 127 -8.41 3.50 25.58
CA GLU A 127 -9.45 4.00 24.66
C GLU A 127 -10.52 2.96 24.33
N GLU A 128 -10.20 1.67 24.47
CA GLU A 128 -11.06 0.52 24.16
C GLU A 128 -11.66 -0.10 25.45
N ARG A 129 -11.22 0.36 26.63
CA ARG A 129 -11.58 -0.25 27.91
C ARG A 129 -12.93 0.24 28.43
N GLY A 130 -13.39 1.44 28.04
CA GLY A 130 -14.59 2.07 28.61
C GLY A 130 -14.47 2.27 30.14
N ALA A 131 -15.21 3.21 30.71
CA ALA A 131 -15.11 3.49 32.14
C ALA A 131 -15.67 2.35 33.03
N ASP A 132 -16.56 1.49 32.51
CA ASP A 132 -17.37 0.54 33.31
C ASP A 132 -17.45 -0.90 32.75
N ILE A 133 -16.51 -1.34 31.92
CA ILE A 133 -16.60 -2.70 31.33
C ILE A 133 -16.02 -3.75 32.29
N ASN A 134 -16.90 -4.43 33.03
CA ASN A 134 -16.60 -5.70 33.70
C ASN A 134 -16.34 -6.81 32.65
N LEU A 135 -15.14 -6.80 32.07
CA LEU A 135 -14.62 -7.83 31.15
C LEU A 135 -14.31 -9.18 31.82
N SER A 136 -14.57 -9.29 33.12
CA SER A 136 -14.49 -10.52 33.92
C SER A 136 -15.43 -11.65 33.44
N GLY A 137 -16.35 -11.36 32.51
CA GLY A 137 -17.31 -12.33 31.96
C GLY A 137 -17.07 -12.78 30.51
N PHE A 138 -15.98 -12.38 29.83
CA PHE A 138 -15.70 -12.91 28.48
C PHE A 138 -14.95 -14.25 28.58
N GLN A 139 -15.72 -15.31 28.77
CA GLN A 139 -15.32 -16.69 28.51
C GLN A 139 -15.76 -17.05 27.09
N LEU A 140 -14.83 -17.56 26.26
CA LEU A 140 -15.25 -18.18 25.01
C LEU A 140 -16.15 -19.37 25.36
N PRO A 141 -17.34 -19.47 24.77
CA PRO A 141 -18.24 -20.57 25.07
C PRO A 141 -17.63 -21.87 24.54
N ASN A 142 -17.84 -22.99 25.23
CA ASN A 142 -17.37 -24.31 24.78
C ASN A 142 -17.89 -24.68 23.37
N GLN A 143 -18.97 -24.05 22.91
CA GLN A 143 -19.50 -24.16 21.56
C GLN A 143 -20.15 -22.83 21.14
N TYR A 144 -20.05 -22.46 19.86
CA TYR A 144 -20.73 -21.28 19.34
C TYR A 144 -22.24 -21.51 19.23
N THR A 145 -23.03 -20.52 19.65
CA THR A 145 -24.50 -20.64 19.77
C THR A 145 -25.24 -20.42 18.46
N SER A 146 -24.63 -19.75 17.49
CA SER A 146 -25.25 -19.48 16.19
C SER A 146 -24.21 -19.57 15.08
N ARG A 147 -24.64 -20.11 13.94
CA ARG A 147 -23.81 -20.20 12.73
C ARG A 147 -23.81 -18.87 11.97
N LEU A 148 -22.78 -18.66 11.16
CA LEU A 148 -22.71 -17.58 10.19
C LEU A 148 -23.26 -18.06 8.84
N ASP A 149 -24.34 -17.47 8.37
CA ASP A 149 -24.88 -17.72 7.03
C ASP A 149 -24.19 -16.74 6.05
N TRP A 150 -23.24 -17.25 5.28
CA TRP A 150 -22.43 -16.45 4.36
C TRP A 150 -23.12 -16.24 3.02
N PHE A 151 -23.52 -15.01 2.75
CA PHE A 151 -23.93 -14.53 1.44
C PHE A 151 -22.74 -13.93 0.69
N ALA A 152 -22.76 -13.96 -0.64
CA ALA A 152 -21.78 -13.32 -1.48
C ALA A 152 -22.44 -12.69 -2.71
N VAL A 153 -22.09 -11.44 -3.02
CA VAL A 153 -22.53 -10.78 -4.25
C VAL A 153 -21.63 -11.20 -5.42
N ASP A 154 -22.24 -11.46 -6.56
CA ASP A 154 -21.55 -11.66 -7.83
C ASP A 154 -21.58 -10.36 -8.64
N LEU A 155 -20.42 -9.74 -8.78
CA LEU A 155 -20.23 -8.45 -9.43
C LEU A 155 -19.65 -8.62 -10.86
N GLU A 156 -19.87 -9.79 -11.47
CA GLU A 156 -19.43 -10.17 -12.83
C GLU A 156 -17.91 -10.04 -13.07
N GLY A 157 -17.11 -10.02 -12.00
CA GLY A 157 -15.67 -9.82 -12.08
C GLY A 157 -15.28 -8.50 -12.75
N GLU A 158 -16.10 -7.44 -12.62
CA GLU A 158 -15.77 -6.14 -13.20
C GLU A 158 -14.52 -5.50 -12.55
N HIS A 159 -13.74 -4.78 -13.35
CA HIS A 159 -12.52 -4.10 -12.92
C HIS A 159 -12.78 -2.81 -12.12
N SER A 160 -13.39 -2.95 -10.94
CA SER A 160 -13.80 -1.83 -10.06
C SER A 160 -12.66 -0.95 -9.54
N ALA A 161 -11.39 -1.39 -9.57
CA ALA A 161 -10.26 -0.54 -9.21
C ALA A 161 -9.89 0.49 -10.29
N MET A 162 -10.45 0.35 -11.50
CA MET A 162 -10.04 1.11 -12.67
C MET A 162 -11.02 2.21 -13.07
N ASP A 163 -12.25 2.20 -12.54
CA ASP A 163 -13.29 3.16 -12.90
C ASP A 163 -14.26 3.43 -11.74
N GLY A 164 -14.52 4.72 -11.48
CA GLY A 164 -15.37 5.17 -10.38
C GLY A 164 -16.86 4.85 -10.55
N ALA A 165 -17.36 4.80 -11.79
CA ALA A 165 -18.75 4.46 -12.10
C ALA A 165 -19.08 3.02 -11.69
N ILE A 166 -18.12 2.12 -11.88
CA ILE A 166 -18.24 0.70 -11.49
C ILE A 166 -18.43 0.58 -9.98
N LEU A 167 -17.64 1.33 -9.20
CA LEU A 167 -17.74 1.29 -7.74
C LEU A 167 -19.08 1.82 -7.23
N GLU A 168 -19.63 2.85 -7.88
CA GLU A 168 -20.95 3.38 -7.53
C GLU A 168 -22.06 2.36 -7.85
N GLU A 169 -22.03 1.73 -9.03
CA GLU A 169 -22.95 0.62 -9.37
C GLU A 169 -22.84 -0.56 -8.40
N HIS A 170 -21.62 -0.97 -8.04
CA HIS A 170 -21.37 -2.02 -7.05
C HIS A 170 -21.95 -1.64 -5.69
N THR A 171 -21.82 -0.38 -5.30
CA THR A 171 -22.39 0.16 -4.04
C THR A 171 -23.90 0.06 -4.03
N GLU A 172 -24.54 0.47 -5.13
CA GLU A 172 -26.00 0.42 -5.28
C GLU A 172 -26.53 -1.02 -5.20
N TYR A 173 -25.85 -1.95 -5.87
CA TYR A 173 -26.23 -3.36 -5.83
C TYR A 173 -26.00 -3.99 -4.45
N VAL A 174 -24.92 -3.65 -3.75
CA VAL A 174 -24.67 -4.13 -2.38
C VAL A 174 -25.75 -3.64 -1.42
N VAL A 175 -26.22 -2.40 -1.52
CA VAL A 175 -27.33 -1.89 -0.72
C VAL A 175 -28.61 -2.68 -0.99
N TYR A 176 -28.91 -2.96 -2.26
CA TYR A 176 -30.02 -3.84 -2.64
C TYR A 176 -29.86 -5.25 -2.04
N ALA A 177 -28.66 -5.85 -2.12
CA ALA A 177 -28.38 -7.17 -1.58
C ALA A 177 -28.61 -7.24 -0.06
N ILE A 178 -28.17 -6.21 0.69
CA ILE A 178 -28.41 -6.12 2.14
C ILE A 178 -29.92 -6.17 2.45
N HIS A 179 -30.73 -5.40 1.73
CA HIS A 179 -32.19 -5.42 1.92
C HIS A 179 -32.79 -6.78 1.58
N LYS A 180 -32.35 -7.40 0.47
CA LYS A 180 -32.83 -8.72 0.06
C LYS A 180 -32.47 -9.82 1.04
N ILE A 181 -31.29 -9.78 1.66
CA ILE A 181 -30.91 -10.71 2.73
C ILE A 181 -31.88 -10.57 3.90
N LEU A 182 -32.07 -9.35 4.43
CA LEU A 182 -32.97 -9.13 5.57
C LEU A 182 -34.42 -9.53 5.26
N ASP A 183 -34.90 -9.25 4.05
CA ASP A 183 -36.24 -9.66 3.60
C ASP A 183 -36.35 -11.19 3.47
N GLN A 184 -35.30 -11.87 2.98
CA GLN A 184 -35.24 -13.32 2.90
C GLN A 184 -35.33 -13.96 4.30
N TYR A 185 -34.65 -13.42 5.31
CA TYR A 185 -34.78 -13.90 6.69
C TYR A 185 -36.19 -13.77 7.24
N LYS A 186 -36.89 -12.67 6.90
CA LYS A 186 -38.29 -12.49 7.28
C LYS A 186 -39.18 -13.57 6.64
N VAL A 187 -39.00 -13.83 5.35
CA VAL A 187 -39.72 -14.90 4.64
C VAL A 187 -39.46 -16.28 5.26
N SER A 188 -38.20 -16.58 5.58
CA SER A 188 -37.81 -17.84 6.21
C SER A 188 -38.36 -17.99 7.63
N TYR A 189 -38.36 -16.90 8.41
CA TYR A 189 -38.96 -16.88 9.75
C TYR A 189 -40.47 -17.15 9.69
N ASP A 190 -41.19 -16.48 8.79
CA ASP A 190 -42.63 -16.68 8.61
C ASP A 190 -42.95 -18.11 8.15
N ALA A 191 -42.15 -18.69 7.26
CA ALA A 191 -42.30 -20.08 6.82
C ALA A 191 -42.12 -21.07 7.98
N ARG A 192 -41.04 -20.94 8.77
CA ARG A 192 -40.80 -21.76 9.97
C ARG A 192 -41.90 -21.62 11.01
N THR A 193 -42.46 -20.42 11.14
CA THR A 193 -43.57 -20.15 12.07
C THR A 193 -44.84 -20.87 11.63
N ARG A 194 -45.17 -20.85 10.33
CA ARG A 194 -46.31 -21.62 9.79
C ARG A 194 -46.13 -23.12 9.93
N GLU A 195 -44.89 -23.61 9.82
CA GLU A 195 -44.55 -25.03 9.95
C GLU A 195 -44.37 -25.47 11.42
N GLY A 196 -44.63 -24.59 12.40
CA GLY A 196 -44.56 -24.92 13.85
C GLY A 196 -43.15 -25.09 14.41
N ALA A 197 -42.11 -24.75 13.65
CA ALA A 197 -40.71 -24.96 14.00
C ALA A 197 -40.00 -23.73 14.61
N ALA A 198 -40.72 -22.62 14.86
CA ALA A 198 -40.15 -21.33 15.28
C ALA A 198 -39.80 -21.23 16.78
N VAL A 199 -39.19 -22.27 17.37
CA VAL A 199 -38.99 -22.36 18.83
C VAL A 199 -37.73 -21.63 19.33
N SER A 200 -36.74 -21.30 18.49
CA SER A 200 -35.46 -20.76 19.01
C SER A 200 -34.63 -19.90 18.03
N GLY A 201 -35.12 -18.72 17.63
CA GLY A 201 -34.27 -17.77 16.88
C GLY A 201 -34.92 -16.42 16.62
N SER A 202 -34.22 -15.34 16.98
CA SER A 202 -34.64 -13.96 16.71
C SER A 202 -34.42 -13.59 15.23
N LEU A 203 -35.27 -12.70 14.69
CA LEU A 203 -35.12 -12.19 13.33
C LEU A 203 -33.89 -11.25 13.26
N PRO A 204 -32.90 -11.50 12.39
CA PRO A 204 -31.76 -10.62 12.23
C PRO A 204 -32.16 -9.22 11.78
N LYS A 205 -31.57 -8.20 12.40
CA LYS A 205 -31.81 -6.78 12.08
C LYS A 205 -30.70 -6.14 11.25
N ASN A 206 -29.50 -6.70 11.36
CA ASN A 206 -28.29 -6.19 10.71
C ASN A 206 -27.58 -7.33 9.95
N VAL A 207 -26.71 -6.94 9.01
CA VAL A 207 -25.85 -7.82 8.22
C VAL A 207 -24.40 -7.42 8.51
N ILE A 208 -23.54 -8.40 8.81
CA ILE A 208 -22.09 -8.15 8.93
C ILE A 208 -21.52 -8.06 7.51
N LEU A 209 -20.80 -6.99 7.20
CA LEU A 209 -20.14 -6.85 5.90
C LEU A 209 -18.69 -7.30 5.97
N VAL A 210 -18.28 -8.16 5.04
CA VAL A 210 -16.88 -8.56 4.85
C VAL A 210 -16.46 -8.25 3.43
N GLY A 211 -15.58 -7.27 3.25
CA GLY A 211 -15.15 -6.85 1.91
C GLY A 211 -13.66 -7.11 1.68
N HIS A 212 -13.31 -7.60 0.49
CA HIS A 212 -11.92 -7.76 0.06
C HIS A 212 -11.54 -6.70 -0.97
N SER A 213 -10.35 -6.12 -0.85
CA SER A 213 -9.83 -5.15 -1.82
C SER A 213 -10.86 -4.01 -2.06
N MET A 214 -11.18 -3.69 -3.30
CA MET A 214 -12.21 -2.72 -3.64
C MET A 214 -13.61 -3.04 -3.06
N GLY A 215 -13.92 -4.32 -2.80
CA GLY A 215 -15.17 -4.74 -2.16
C GLY A 215 -15.33 -4.23 -0.73
N GLY A 216 -14.22 -4.05 0.01
CA GLY A 216 -14.25 -3.40 1.33
C GLY A 216 -14.48 -1.89 1.24
N PHE A 217 -14.02 -1.25 0.17
CA PHE A 217 -14.33 0.16 -0.09
C PHE A 217 -15.82 0.32 -0.47
N VAL A 218 -16.35 -0.58 -1.30
CA VAL A 218 -17.79 -0.67 -1.62
C VAL A 218 -18.62 -0.91 -0.35
N ALA A 219 -18.18 -1.78 0.56
CA ALA A 219 -18.84 -2.00 1.85
C ALA A 219 -18.99 -0.69 2.65
N ARG A 220 -17.93 0.12 2.71
CA ARG A 220 -17.96 1.43 3.37
C ARG A 220 -18.85 2.43 2.66
N ALA A 221 -18.81 2.46 1.33
CA ALA A 221 -19.69 3.32 0.55
C ALA A 221 -21.17 2.95 0.76
N ALA A 222 -21.49 1.66 0.90
CA ALA A 222 -22.85 1.19 1.16
C ALA A 222 -23.40 1.64 2.52
N VAL A 223 -22.56 1.72 3.56
CA VAL A 223 -22.97 2.14 4.92
C VAL A 223 -23.50 3.58 4.96
N ILE A 224 -22.88 4.49 4.20
CA ILE A 224 -23.31 5.91 4.12
C ILE A 224 -24.36 6.16 3.04
N HIS A 225 -24.82 5.10 2.37
CA HIS A 225 -25.70 5.25 1.22
C HIS A 225 -27.11 5.71 1.68
N PRO A 226 -27.70 6.74 1.06
CA PRO A 226 -28.95 7.36 1.53
C PRO A 226 -30.15 6.40 1.53
N ARG A 227 -30.11 5.34 0.72
CA ARG A 227 -31.17 4.33 0.64
C ARG A 227 -30.99 3.16 1.61
N LEU A 228 -29.89 3.08 2.36
CA LEU A 228 -29.68 1.98 3.31
C LEU A 228 -30.68 2.09 4.48
N ARG A 229 -31.28 0.95 4.88
CA ARG A 229 -32.16 0.90 6.05
C ARG A 229 -31.33 1.22 7.32
N LYS A 230 -31.88 2.03 8.23
CA LYS A 230 -31.19 2.39 9.48
C LYS A 230 -30.80 1.13 10.26
N SER A 231 -29.58 1.13 10.82
CA SER A 231 -29.01 0.02 11.58
C SER A 231 -28.94 -1.32 10.83
N ALA A 232 -29.07 -1.34 9.49
CA ALA A 232 -28.93 -2.57 8.72
C ALA A 232 -27.49 -3.09 8.66
N VAL A 233 -26.51 -2.24 8.97
CA VAL A 233 -25.09 -2.60 9.06
C VAL A 233 -24.50 -1.93 10.29
N GLU A 234 -23.89 -2.71 11.16
CA GLU A 234 -23.22 -2.23 12.39
C GLU A 234 -21.78 -2.74 12.51
N THR A 235 -21.36 -3.67 11.66
CA THR A 235 -20.02 -4.27 11.69
C THR A 235 -19.51 -4.47 10.27
N VAL A 236 -18.33 -3.91 10.01
CA VAL A 236 -17.62 -4.03 8.73
C VAL A 236 -16.20 -4.56 9.00
N LEU A 237 -15.86 -5.67 8.37
CA LEU A 237 -14.50 -6.21 8.33
C LEU A 237 -13.97 -6.07 6.90
N THR A 238 -12.78 -5.49 6.75
CA THR A 238 -12.17 -5.32 5.42
C THR A 238 -10.83 -6.01 5.33
N LEU A 239 -10.57 -6.71 4.22
CA LEU A 239 -9.34 -7.46 3.95
C LEU A 239 -8.59 -6.79 2.79
N SER A 240 -7.34 -6.38 3.00
CA SER A 240 -6.49 -5.70 2.00
C SER A 240 -7.20 -4.58 1.22
N THR A 241 -8.02 -3.78 1.91
CA THR A 241 -8.88 -2.78 1.27
C THR A 241 -8.23 -1.41 1.22
N PRO A 242 -8.18 -0.73 0.05
CA PRO A 242 -7.70 0.64 -0.02
C PRO A 242 -8.77 1.60 0.53
N HIS A 243 -8.54 2.16 1.70
CA HIS A 243 -9.41 3.12 2.38
C HIS A 243 -9.03 4.57 2.10
N GLN A 244 -7.73 4.88 2.06
CA GLN A 244 -7.22 6.27 1.97
C GLN A 244 -7.38 6.86 0.56
N SER A 245 -7.01 6.09 -0.46
CA SER A 245 -7.03 6.50 -1.87
C SER A 245 -7.03 5.29 -2.81
N PRO A 246 -7.42 5.45 -4.09
CA PRO A 246 -7.32 4.37 -5.07
C PRO A 246 -5.86 3.90 -5.24
N PRO A 247 -5.59 2.60 -5.45
CA PRO A 247 -4.25 2.12 -5.77
C PRO A 247 -3.66 2.76 -7.03
N VAL A 248 -4.52 3.02 -8.01
CA VAL A 248 -4.17 3.70 -9.27
C VAL A 248 -4.98 4.99 -9.38
N ALA A 249 -4.52 6.04 -8.69
CA ALA A 249 -5.22 7.33 -8.59
C ALA A 249 -5.03 8.23 -9.85
N LEU A 250 -5.31 7.69 -11.03
CA LEU A 250 -5.13 8.38 -12.32
C LEU A 250 -6.42 9.06 -12.83
N GLN A 251 -7.57 8.38 -12.72
CA GLN A 251 -8.85 8.90 -13.20
C GLN A 251 -9.46 9.91 -12.20
N PRO A 252 -9.93 11.09 -12.65
CA PRO A 252 -10.52 12.10 -11.78
C PRO A 252 -11.77 11.64 -11.02
N SER A 253 -12.74 11.00 -11.69
CA SER A 253 -13.96 10.47 -11.06
C SER A 253 -13.66 9.45 -9.94
N LEU A 254 -12.74 8.51 -10.18
CA LEU A 254 -12.33 7.51 -9.19
C LEU A 254 -11.72 8.19 -7.95
N GLY A 255 -10.83 9.15 -8.14
CA GLY A 255 -10.25 9.93 -7.05
C GLY A 255 -11.29 10.76 -6.29
N HIS A 256 -12.27 11.32 -7.00
CA HIS A 256 -13.37 12.08 -6.41
C HIS A 256 -14.31 11.20 -5.58
N TYR A 257 -14.66 10.00 -6.05
CA TYR A 257 -15.52 9.06 -5.32
C TYR A 257 -14.89 8.65 -3.98
N PHE A 258 -13.59 8.34 -3.97
CA PHE A 258 -12.84 8.08 -2.73
C PHE A 258 -12.86 9.25 -1.77
N ALA A 259 -12.60 10.46 -2.27
CA ALA A 259 -12.59 11.67 -1.44
C ALA A 259 -13.98 11.95 -0.84
N ARG A 260 -15.05 11.77 -1.62
CA ARG A 260 -16.44 11.94 -1.16
C ARG A 260 -16.77 10.95 -0.05
N VAL A 261 -16.58 9.64 -0.27
CA VAL A 261 -16.86 8.61 0.76
C VAL A 261 -16.06 8.89 2.03
N ASN A 262 -14.77 9.23 1.92
CA ASN A 262 -13.96 9.55 3.10
C ASN A 262 -14.44 10.80 3.82
N SER A 263 -14.94 11.82 3.11
CA SER A 263 -15.54 13.01 3.72
C SER A 263 -16.81 12.68 4.49
N GLU A 264 -17.74 11.93 3.88
CA GLU A 264 -19.00 11.53 4.50
C GLU A 264 -18.78 10.68 5.76
N TRP A 265 -17.78 9.79 5.75
CA TRP A 265 -17.39 9.02 6.93
C TRP A 265 -16.86 9.91 8.06
N ARG A 266 -16.03 10.92 7.75
CA ARG A 266 -15.54 11.89 8.74
C ARG A 266 -16.67 12.71 9.35
N GLU A 267 -17.60 13.21 8.52
CA GLU A 267 -18.76 13.96 9.00
C GLU A 267 -19.73 13.05 9.78
N GLY A 268 -19.85 11.77 9.42
CA GLY A 268 -20.71 10.79 10.08
C GLY A 268 -20.35 10.48 11.54
N TYR A 269 -19.13 10.81 11.96
CA TYR A 269 -18.68 10.71 13.36
C TYR A 269 -18.67 12.05 14.12
N LYS A 270 -18.95 13.17 13.46
CA LYS A 270 -19.08 14.47 14.16
C LYS A 270 -20.40 14.52 14.92
N VAL A 271 -20.33 15.05 16.14
CA VAL A 271 -21.52 15.32 16.96
C VAL A 271 -22.34 16.41 16.29
N GLN A 272 -23.63 16.14 16.05
CA GLN A 272 -24.53 17.15 15.50
C GLN A 272 -24.88 18.16 16.61
N THR A 273 -24.42 19.40 16.42
CA THR A 273 -24.70 20.53 17.32
C THR A 273 -25.46 21.61 16.57
N THR A 274 -26.37 22.30 17.26
CA THR A 274 -26.99 23.53 16.74
C THR A 274 -25.95 24.66 16.61
N ASN A 275 -26.26 25.71 15.84
CA ASN A 275 -25.42 26.93 15.78
C ASN A 275 -25.16 27.58 17.16
N THR A 276 -25.95 27.23 18.17
CA THR A 276 -25.79 27.66 19.58
C THR A 276 -24.98 26.68 20.46
N GLY A 277 -24.39 25.63 19.87
CA GLY A 277 -23.57 24.64 20.57
C GLY A 277 -24.35 23.57 21.34
N ARG A 278 -25.69 23.54 21.24
CA ARG A 278 -26.51 22.49 21.89
C ARG A 278 -26.49 21.19 21.10
N TYR A 279 -26.29 20.08 21.81
CA TYR A 279 -26.35 18.71 21.29
C TYR A 279 -27.75 18.41 20.70
N VAL A 280 -27.79 17.84 19.49
CA VAL A 280 -29.02 17.50 18.78
C VAL A 280 -29.24 15.99 18.74
N SER A 281 -28.24 15.25 18.28
CA SER A 281 -28.30 13.79 18.16
C SER A 281 -26.91 13.18 18.11
N ASP A 282 -26.83 11.89 18.43
CA ASP A 282 -25.61 11.12 18.27
C ASP A 282 -25.13 11.12 16.80
N PRO A 283 -23.82 10.94 16.57
CA PRO A 283 -23.29 10.77 15.23
C PRO A 283 -23.99 9.63 14.49
N VAL A 284 -24.21 9.81 13.18
CA VAL A 284 -24.92 8.85 12.33
C VAL A 284 -24.25 7.48 12.33
N LEU A 285 -22.91 7.44 12.44
CA LEU A 285 -22.11 6.22 12.42
C LEU A 285 -21.69 5.72 13.82
N SER A 286 -22.26 6.26 14.89
CA SER A 286 -21.93 5.92 16.30
C SER A 286 -22.05 4.42 16.65
N HIS A 287 -22.86 3.69 15.91
CA HIS A 287 -23.12 2.26 16.11
C HIS A 287 -22.36 1.37 15.12
N VAL A 288 -21.52 1.93 14.24
CA VAL A 288 -20.79 1.18 13.21
C VAL A 288 -19.34 0.97 13.64
N VAL A 289 -18.91 -0.30 13.70
CA VAL A 289 -17.51 -0.69 13.91
C VAL A 289 -16.87 -1.10 12.59
N VAL A 290 -15.64 -0.61 12.33
CA VAL A 290 -14.84 -1.00 11.15
C VAL A 290 -13.48 -1.54 11.57
N VAL A 291 -13.16 -2.76 11.16
CA VAL A 291 -11.83 -3.36 11.36
C VAL A 291 -11.18 -3.63 10.01
N SER A 292 -9.95 -3.17 9.84
CA SER A 292 -9.18 -3.34 8.61
C SER A 292 -8.00 -4.28 8.83
N ILE A 293 -7.91 -5.35 8.04
CA ILE A 293 -6.78 -6.28 8.03
C ILE A 293 -5.96 -6.07 6.76
N SER A 294 -4.67 -5.79 6.92
CA SER A 294 -3.72 -5.60 5.81
C SER A 294 -2.93 -6.87 5.52
N GLY A 295 -2.65 -7.16 4.24
CA GLY A 295 -1.76 -8.25 3.82
C GLY A 295 -0.26 -8.00 4.05
N ALA A 296 0.10 -6.81 4.55
CA ALA A 296 1.47 -6.39 4.85
C ALA A 296 2.37 -6.25 3.60
N TYR A 297 3.69 -6.45 3.76
CA TYR A 297 4.69 -6.04 2.78
C TYR A 297 4.69 -6.82 1.46
N ASN A 298 4.08 -8.01 1.39
CA ASN A 298 3.92 -8.82 0.17
C ASN A 298 2.67 -8.44 -0.63
N ASP A 299 1.79 -7.61 -0.08
CA ASP A 299 0.70 -7.03 -0.85
C ASP A 299 1.26 -5.85 -1.66
N TYR A 300 1.52 -6.08 -2.95
CA TYR A 300 2.00 -5.05 -3.87
C TYR A 300 0.86 -4.24 -4.50
N GLN A 301 -0.38 -4.73 -4.45
CA GLN A 301 -1.52 -4.05 -5.04
C GLN A 301 -2.10 -3.01 -4.08
N VAL A 302 -2.24 -3.37 -2.79
CA VAL A 302 -2.79 -2.50 -1.76
C VAL A 302 -1.86 -2.47 -0.56
N ARG A 303 -0.95 -1.48 -0.54
CA ARG A 303 0.00 -1.26 0.56
C ARG A 303 -0.72 -0.93 1.87
N SER A 304 -0.11 -1.26 3.02
CA SER A 304 -0.72 -0.99 4.34
C SER A 304 -1.11 0.46 4.59
N LYS A 305 -0.40 1.44 4.02
CA LYS A 305 -0.81 2.84 4.17
C LYS A 305 -2.18 3.12 3.55
N LEU A 306 -2.51 2.46 2.44
CA LEU A 306 -3.82 2.57 1.81
C LEU A 306 -4.90 1.91 2.66
N THR A 307 -4.58 0.85 3.41
CA THR A 307 -5.53 0.12 4.27
C THR A 307 -5.77 0.75 5.64
N SER A 308 -5.09 1.85 5.95
CA SER A 308 -5.26 2.61 7.18
C SER A 308 -6.64 3.30 7.23
N LEU A 309 -7.23 3.31 8.43
CA LEU A 309 -8.46 4.03 8.76
C LEU A 309 -8.20 5.40 9.41
N ASP A 310 -6.93 5.82 9.50
CA ASP A 310 -6.54 7.07 10.14
C ASP A 310 -7.26 8.25 9.48
N ASN A 311 -7.73 9.20 10.31
CA ASN A 311 -8.51 10.37 9.88
C ASN A 311 -9.79 10.02 9.11
N ILE A 312 -10.28 8.79 9.17
CA ILE A 312 -11.54 8.35 8.55
C ILE A 312 -12.49 7.78 9.62
N VAL A 313 -11.99 6.84 10.42
CA VAL A 313 -12.73 6.20 11.52
C VAL A 313 -11.99 6.51 12.82
N PRO A 314 -12.67 7.00 13.87
CA PRO A 314 -12.02 7.26 15.15
C PRO A 314 -11.58 5.93 15.82
N PRO A 315 -10.48 5.91 16.60
CA PRO A 315 -10.00 4.70 17.28
C PRO A 315 -11.03 4.00 18.17
N THR A 316 -12.02 4.75 18.67
CA THR A 316 -13.15 4.23 19.47
C THR A 316 -14.16 3.39 18.67
N HIS A 317 -14.10 3.42 17.34
CA HIS A 317 -15.03 2.72 16.45
C HIS A 317 -14.31 1.83 15.42
N GLY A 318 -12.97 1.77 15.43
CA GLY A 318 -12.25 0.95 14.48
C GLY A 318 -10.74 1.00 14.61
N PHE A 319 -10.07 -0.01 14.07
CA PHE A 319 -8.62 -0.05 13.97
C PHE A 319 -8.16 -0.85 12.74
N MET A 320 -6.91 -0.60 12.33
CA MET A 320 -6.21 -1.39 11.33
C MET A 320 -5.22 -2.34 12.03
N ILE A 321 -5.07 -3.56 11.52
CA ILE A 321 -4.04 -4.51 11.93
C ILE A 321 -3.37 -5.16 10.72
N SER A 322 -2.05 -5.29 10.76
CA SER A 322 -1.28 -6.03 9.77
C SER A 322 -1.38 -7.55 10.02
N SER A 323 -1.48 -8.37 8.98
CA SER A 323 -1.44 -9.84 9.09
C SER A 323 -0.16 -10.36 9.75
N THR A 324 0.95 -9.60 9.66
CA THR A 324 2.21 -9.91 10.37
C THR A 324 2.14 -9.65 11.87
N ALA A 325 1.23 -8.79 12.32
CA ALA A 325 0.99 -8.46 13.72
C ALA A 325 -0.21 -9.20 14.32
N MET A 326 -0.96 -9.93 13.48
CA MET A 326 -2.12 -10.71 13.91
C MET A 326 -1.69 -11.95 14.71
N LYS A 327 -2.40 -12.16 15.83
CA LYS A 327 -2.31 -13.38 16.63
C LYS A 327 -2.59 -14.60 15.74
N ASN A 328 -1.76 -15.64 15.87
CA ASN A 328 -1.86 -16.90 15.12
C ASN A 328 -1.54 -16.82 13.61
N VAL A 329 -1.22 -15.63 13.07
CA VAL A 329 -0.95 -15.44 11.64
C VAL A 329 0.52 -15.16 11.38
N TRP A 330 1.06 -14.03 11.87
CA TRP A 330 2.47 -13.61 11.73
C TRP A 330 3.09 -13.71 10.32
N LEU A 331 2.27 -13.67 9.28
CA LEU A 331 2.70 -13.86 7.90
C LEU A 331 2.28 -12.65 7.06
N SER A 332 3.19 -12.20 6.21
CA SER A 332 2.87 -11.30 5.12
C SER A 332 2.36 -12.12 3.94
N MET A 333 1.39 -11.59 3.22
CA MET A 333 0.66 -12.32 2.19
C MET A 333 0.46 -11.47 0.94
N GLU A 334 0.45 -12.13 -0.20
CA GLU A 334 0.03 -11.50 -1.45
C GLU A 334 -1.45 -11.05 -1.38
N HIS A 335 -1.82 -10.11 -2.25
CA HIS A 335 -3.12 -9.44 -2.24
C HIS A 335 -4.33 -10.39 -2.22
N GLN A 336 -4.26 -11.48 -2.96
CA GLN A 336 -5.34 -12.48 -3.03
C GLN A 336 -5.18 -13.57 -1.95
N ALA A 337 -3.94 -13.83 -1.50
CA ALA A 337 -3.65 -14.89 -0.55
C ALA A 337 -4.32 -14.66 0.81
N ILE A 338 -4.63 -13.40 1.16
CA ILE A 338 -5.43 -13.06 2.34
C ILE A 338 -6.77 -13.80 2.43
N LEU A 339 -7.34 -14.23 1.32
CA LEU A 339 -8.64 -14.90 1.31
C LEU A 339 -8.56 -16.41 1.60
N TRP A 340 -7.44 -17.07 1.30
CA TRP A 340 -7.31 -18.52 1.43
C TRP A 340 -6.18 -18.95 2.35
N CYS A 341 -5.47 -18.00 2.94
CA CYS A 341 -4.42 -18.29 3.88
C CYS A 341 -5.00 -18.87 5.18
N ASN A 342 -4.78 -20.16 5.43
CA ASN A 342 -5.49 -20.91 6.47
C ASN A 342 -5.33 -20.28 7.86
N GLN A 343 -4.11 -19.86 8.21
CA GLN A 343 -3.84 -19.20 9.49
C GLN A 343 -4.74 -17.96 9.71
N LEU A 344 -4.89 -17.11 8.69
CA LEU A 344 -5.73 -15.91 8.78
C LEU A 344 -7.21 -16.26 8.73
N VAL A 345 -7.60 -17.19 7.84
CA VAL A 345 -8.99 -17.62 7.64
C VAL A 345 -9.57 -18.21 8.93
N ILE A 346 -8.80 -19.05 9.64
CA ILE A 346 -9.15 -19.59 10.97
C ILE A 346 -9.38 -18.42 11.93
N GLN A 347 -8.41 -17.51 12.04
CA GLN A 347 -8.49 -16.42 13.02
C GLN A 347 -9.67 -15.50 12.77
N VAL A 348 -9.94 -15.13 11.51
CA VAL A 348 -11.07 -14.28 11.13
C VAL A 348 -12.41 -14.98 11.40
N SER A 349 -12.55 -16.26 11.04
CA SER A 349 -13.81 -17.01 11.18
C SER A 349 -14.21 -17.14 12.66
N HIS A 350 -13.27 -17.51 13.52
CA HIS A 350 -13.50 -17.57 14.96
C HIS A 350 -13.77 -16.20 15.58
N THR A 351 -13.15 -15.14 15.06
CA THR A 351 -13.42 -13.76 15.52
C THR A 351 -14.86 -13.35 15.23
N LEU A 352 -15.36 -13.61 14.02
CA LEU A 352 -16.73 -13.27 13.63
C LEU A 352 -17.76 -14.05 14.43
N LEU A 353 -17.54 -15.35 14.67
CA LEU A 353 -18.41 -16.16 15.53
C LEU A 353 -18.44 -15.65 16.98
N SER A 354 -17.33 -15.11 17.48
CA SER A 354 -17.22 -14.57 18.84
C SER A 354 -17.96 -13.24 19.05
N LEU A 355 -18.42 -12.58 17.98
CA LEU A 355 -19.23 -11.35 18.05
C LEU A 355 -20.69 -11.61 18.42
N ILE A 356 -21.13 -12.87 18.40
CA ILE A 356 -22.51 -13.25 18.62
C ILE A 356 -22.79 -13.40 20.11
N ASP A 357 -23.83 -12.72 20.59
CA ASP A 357 -24.32 -12.86 21.95
C ASP A 357 -25.05 -14.21 22.11
N SER A 358 -24.54 -15.05 23.01
CA SER A 358 -25.11 -16.37 23.31
C SER A 358 -26.55 -16.32 23.81
N ARG A 359 -26.99 -15.18 24.38
CA ARG A 359 -28.36 -15.02 24.90
C ARG A 359 -29.37 -14.70 23.80
N THR A 360 -28.96 -14.01 22.74
CA THR A 360 -29.88 -13.49 21.71
C THR A 360 -29.72 -14.18 20.34
N GLY A 361 -28.58 -14.83 20.11
CA GLY A 361 -28.19 -15.39 18.81
C GLY A 361 -27.89 -14.32 17.76
N GLN A 362 -27.64 -13.07 18.18
CA GLN A 362 -27.37 -11.93 17.31
C GLN A 362 -26.04 -11.27 17.69
N PRO A 363 -25.41 -10.49 16.80
CA PRO A 363 -24.23 -9.70 17.15
C PRO A 363 -24.47 -8.80 18.37
N PHE A 364 -23.46 -8.63 19.24
CA PHE A 364 -23.56 -7.68 20.36
C PHE A 364 -23.94 -6.29 19.89
N LEU A 365 -24.90 -5.63 20.56
CA LEU A 365 -25.35 -4.27 20.22
C LEU A 365 -24.32 -3.20 20.60
N ASP A 366 -23.54 -3.44 21.65
CA ASP A 366 -22.58 -2.47 22.18
C ASP A 366 -21.32 -2.36 21.31
N THR A 367 -21.04 -1.15 20.81
CA THR A 367 -19.90 -0.82 19.95
C THR A 367 -18.56 -1.17 20.62
N GLN A 368 -18.38 -0.83 21.89
CA GLN A 368 -17.12 -1.05 22.60
C GLN A 368 -16.87 -2.54 22.84
N LYS A 369 -17.91 -3.31 23.15
CA LYS A 369 -17.83 -4.77 23.31
C LYS A 369 -17.43 -5.46 22.01
N ARG A 370 -18.02 -5.07 20.87
CA ARG A 370 -17.60 -5.60 19.55
C ARG A 370 -16.14 -5.27 19.24
N LEU A 371 -15.72 -4.02 19.48
CA LEU A 371 -14.35 -3.58 19.25
C LEU A 371 -13.36 -4.33 20.15
N ALA A 372 -13.70 -4.52 21.43
CA ALA A 372 -12.89 -5.28 22.38
C ALA A 372 -12.72 -6.75 21.96
N ILE A 373 -13.76 -7.39 21.41
CA ILE A 373 -13.67 -8.75 20.86
C ILE A 373 -12.70 -8.79 19.68
N PHE A 374 -12.83 -7.87 18.72
CA PHE A 374 -11.89 -7.79 17.60
C PHE A 374 -10.45 -7.56 18.09
N ALA A 375 -10.24 -6.65 19.02
CA ALA A 375 -8.91 -6.37 19.56
C ALA A 375 -8.31 -7.61 20.25
N ARG A 376 -9.07 -8.27 21.13
CA ARG A 376 -8.63 -9.47 21.87
C ARG A 376 -8.36 -10.67 20.98
N MET A 377 -9.17 -10.85 19.94
CA MET A 377 -9.06 -11.97 19.01
C MET A 377 -7.96 -11.73 17.95
N LEU A 378 -7.79 -10.51 17.44
CA LEU A 378 -6.86 -10.26 16.32
C LEU A 378 -5.48 -9.79 16.77
N ARG A 379 -5.36 -8.97 17.82
CA ARG A 379 -4.06 -8.42 18.22
C ARG A 379 -3.21 -9.48 18.92
N SER A 380 -1.93 -9.49 18.56
CA SER A 380 -0.93 -10.23 19.32
C SER A 380 -0.61 -9.49 20.63
N GLY A 381 -0.55 -10.23 21.76
CA GLY A 381 -0.09 -9.69 23.04
C GLY A 381 1.37 -9.21 23.02
N ILE A 382 2.11 -9.55 21.96
CA ILE A 382 3.48 -9.12 21.72
C ILE A 382 3.61 -7.59 21.63
N SER A 383 2.72 -6.91 20.90
CA SER A 383 2.89 -5.50 20.53
C SER A 383 2.87 -4.53 21.72
N HIS A 384 2.06 -4.81 22.76
CA HIS A 384 1.94 -3.96 23.93
C HIS A 384 3.14 -4.06 24.87
N ASN A 385 3.61 -5.28 25.14
CA ASN A 385 4.75 -5.51 26.03
C ASN A 385 6.07 -5.05 25.39
N PHE A 386 6.19 -5.15 24.06
CA PHE A 386 7.42 -4.79 23.35
C PHE A 386 7.65 -3.26 23.31
N ASN A 387 6.60 -2.46 23.08
CA ASN A 387 6.70 -0.99 23.13
C ASN A 387 7.06 -0.49 24.54
N GLY A 388 6.50 -1.09 25.59
CA GLY A 388 6.89 -0.81 26.97
C GLY A 388 8.31 -1.28 27.29
N MET A 389 8.72 -2.45 26.78
CA MET A 389 10.06 -3.05 26.99
C MET A 389 11.20 -2.26 26.34
N MET A 390 10.93 -1.47 25.29
CA MET A 390 11.96 -0.77 24.51
C MET A 390 12.06 0.73 24.77
N GLN A 391 11.17 1.30 25.58
CA GLN A 391 11.31 2.68 26.03
C GLN A 391 12.46 2.78 27.04
N LEU A 392 13.62 3.30 26.59
CA LEU A 392 14.54 4.01 27.47
C LEU A 392 13.77 5.21 28.05
N PRO A 393 13.85 5.50 29.37
CA PRO A 393 13.09 6.57 29.98
C PRO A 393 13.57 7.93 29.45
N SER A 394 12.84 8.49 28.50
CA SER A 394 12.87 9.90 28.18
C SER A 394 11.54 10.50 28.61
N SER A 395 11.61 11.41 29.57
CA SER A 395 10.54 12.07 30.32
C SER A 395 9.92 11.25 31.47
N LYS A 396 10.14 11.77 32.69
CA LYS A 396 9.49 11.35 33.92
C LYS A 396 7.98 11.61 33.83
N GLN A 397 7.19 10.57 33.57
CA GLN A 397 5.81 10.54 34.05
C GLN A 397 5.72 9.43 35.09
N SER A 398 5.88 9.82 36.36
CA SER A 398 5.69 8.95 37.50
C SER A 398 4.22 8.53 37.55
N THR A 399 3.89 7.33 37.08
CA THR A 399 2.73 6.61 37.60
C THR A 399 3.10 6.12 39.00
N ASN A 400 2.93 7.01 39.99
CA ASN A 400 2.95 6.63 41.39
C ASN A 400 1.77 5.68 41.63
N ILE A 401 2.05 4.38 41.69
CA ILE A 401 1.13 3.42 42.32
C ILE A 401 1.47 3.48 43.83
N PRO A 402 0.58 4.00 44.69
CA PRO A 402 0.82 3.95 46.11
C PRO A 402 0.63 2.50 46.56
N ILE A 403 1.68 1.90 47.13
CA ILE A 403 1.56 0.69 47.95
C ILE A 403 0.88 1.13 49.24
N GLN A 404 -0.45 1.09 49.29
CA GLN A 404 -1.20 1.24 50.54
C GLN A 404 -1.52 -0.16 51.08
N ASN A 405 -0.80 -0.50 52.15
CA ASN A 405 -1.12 -1.60 53.04
C ASN A 405 -2.38 -1.22 53.86
N THR A 406 -3.56 -1.72 53.48
CA THR A 406 -4.71 -1.77 54.39
C THR A 406 -5.58 -2.98 54.08
N LYS A 407 -5.77 -3.81 55.11
CA LYS A 407 -6.84 -4.81 55.18
C LYS A 407 -8.16 -4.07 55.12
N ASP A 408 -9.06 -4.44 54.21
CA ASP A 408 -10.49 -4.19 54.40
C ASP A 408 -11.33 -5.33 53.83
N ALA A 409 -12.28 -5.76 54.66
CA ALA A 409 -13.28 -6.76 54.36
C ALA A 409 -14.37 -6.11 53.51
N THR A 410 -14.26 -6.20 52.18
CA THR A 410 -15.38 -6.02 51.23
C THR A 410 -14.92 -6.37 49.81
N GLY A 411 -15.18 -7.61 49.40
CA GLY A 411 -15.56 -8.06 48.04
C GLY A 411 -14.90 -7.56 46.75
N SER A 412 -13.81 -6.79 46.74
CA SER A 412 -13.15 -6.34 45.51
C SER A 412 -11.93 -7.21 45.18
N GLN A 413 -12.06 -8.06 44.16
CA GLN A 413 -10.94 -8.88 43.66
C GLN A 413 -9.93 -7.98 42.93
N VAL A 414 -8.83 -7.64 43.62
CA VAL A 414 -7.60 -7.16 43.01
C VAL A 414 -7.13 -8.18 41.97
N HIS A 415 -6.88 -7.74 40.73
CA HIS A 415 -6.38 -8.58 39.64
C HIS A 415 -5.12 -9.36 40.05
N ARG A 416 -5.28 -10.63 40.40
CA ARG A 416 -4.18 -11.58 40.45
C ARG A 416 -3.69 -11.84 39.01
N PRO A 417 -2.37 -11.86 38.75
CA PRO A 417 -1.84 -12.31 37.47
C PRO A 417 -2.40 -13.69 37.14
N ILE A 418 -2.77 -13.93 35.88
CA ILE A 418 -3.25 -15.23 35.39
C ILE A 418 -2.16 -16.27 35.70
N ALA A 419 -2.39 -17.10 36.72
CA ALA A 419 -1.49 -18.18 37.11
C ALA A 419 -1.59 -19.34 36.13
N CYS A 420 -0.51 -20.11 35.95
CA CYS A 420 -0.55 -21.27 35.09
C CYS A 420 -1.57 -22.32 35.61
N PRO A 421 -2.19 -23.14 34.73
CA PRO A 421 -3.15 -24.15 35.16
C PRO A 421 -2.54 -25.12 36.20
N SER A 422 -3.30 -25.43 37.25
CA SER A 422 -2.91 -26.36 38.33
C SER A 422 -2.89 -27.83 37.89
N ASN A 423 -3.36 -28.14 36.68
CA ASN A 423 -3.67 -29.49 36.22
C ASN A 423 -2.44 -30.30 35.81
N ILE A 424 -1.26 -29.67 35.79
CA ILE A 424 0.02 -30.30 35.44
C ILE A 424 0.75 -30.57 36.75
N HIS A 425 1.06 -31.83 37.04
CA HIS A 425 1.77 -32.23 38.25
C HIS A 425 3.27 -31.94 38.09
N TRP A 426 3.73 -30.83 38.68
CA TRP A 426 5.15 -30.52 38.82
C TRP A 426 5.68 -31.23 40.06
N ASN A 427 6.86 -31.84 39.97
CA ASN A 427 7.41 -32.57 41.11
C ASN A 427 7.77 -31.56 42.23
N ASP A 428 7.04 -31.61 43.35
CA ASP A 428 7.30 -30.78 44.54
C ASP A 428 8.50 -31.28 45.37
N GLY A 429 9.11 -32.41 44.96
CA GLY A 429 10.10 -33.13 45.73
C GLY A 429 11.55 -32.67 45.51
N GLY A 430 12.10 -31.98 46.53
CA GLY A 430 13.51 -32.04 46.92
C GLY A 430 14.42 -30.88 46.47
N LEU A 431 14.73 -29.98 47.41
CA LEU A 431 15.78 -28.93 47.30
C LEU A 431 17.17 -29.46 46.91
N ASP A 432 17.43 -30.76 47.05
CA ASP A 432 18.72 -31.41 46.79
C ASP A 432 19.03 -31.64 45.30
N ARG A 433 18.12 -31.24 44.38
CA ARG A 433 18.30 -31.36 42.92
C ARG A 433 18.40 -30.01 42.18
N ASP A 434 18.44 -28.90 42.92
CA ASP A 434 18.46 -27.55 42.36
C ASP A 434 19.87 -27.14 41.90
N LEU A 435 19.96 -26.52 40.71
CA LEU A 435 21.21 -26.00 40.15
C LEU A 435 21.33 -24.50 40.42
N TYR A 436 22.38 -24.09 41.12
CA TYR A 436 22.67 -22.67 41.36
C TYR A 436 23.59 -22.14 40.28
N ILE A 437 23.08 -21.20 39.48
CA ILE A 437 23.83 -20.60 38.40
C ILE A 437 24.58 -19.38 38.95
N GLN A 438 25.91 -19.42 38.83
CA GLN A 438 26.79 -18.37 39.35
C GLN A 438 27.27 -17.38 38.29
N ILE A 439 27.08 -17.72 37.01
CA ILE A 439 27.39 -16.88 35.86
C ILE A 439 26.13 -16.16 35.38
N ASN A 440 26.31 -15.06 34.65
CA ASN A 440 25.19 -14.24 34.17
C ASN A 440 24.42 -14.88 33.00
N GLU A 441 24.74 -16.12 32.62
CA GLU A 441 24.17 -16.87 31.51
C GLU A 441 23.68 -18.23 32.00
N VAL A 442 22.51 -18.65 31.55
CA VAL A 442 21.89 -19.91 31.95
C VAL A 442 21.45 -20.68 30.71
N THR A 443 21.84 -21.95 30.68
CA THR A 443 21.47 -22.88 29.62
C THR A 443 20.70 -24.03 30.23
N VAL A 444 19.51 -24.27 29.71
CA VAL A 444 18.67 -25.40 30.07
C VAL A 444 18.87 -26.45 29.01
N LEU A 445 19.61 -27.49 29.35
CA LEU A 445 19.77 -28.67 28.51
C LEU A 445 18.65 -29.67 28.82
N ALA A 446 18.03 -30.20 27.76
CA ALA A 446 17.30 -31.47 27.73
C ALA A 446 16.54 -31.88 29.02
N MET A 447 15.35 -31.32 29.27
CA MET A 447 14.28 -31.75 30.23
C MET A 447 14.72 -32.58 31.46
N ASP A 448 15.83 -32.22 32.11
CA ASP A 448 16.42 -32.97 33.22
C ASP A 448 15.61 -32.91 34.52
N GLY A 449 14.50 -32.17 34.50
CA GLY A 449 13.59 -31.94 35.63
C GLY A 449 14.18 -31.10 36.76
N ARG A 450 15.36 -30.50 36.59
CA ARG A 450 16.03 -29.71 37.64
C ARG A 450 15.56 -28.26 37.64
N ARG A 451 15.50 -27.62 38.81
CA ARG A 451 15.21 -26.18 38.91
C ARG A 451 16.52 -25.40 38.94
N ARG A 452 16.59 -24.30 38.18
CA ARG A 452 17.75 -23.39 38.16
C ARG A 452 17.46 -22.19 39.04
N TRP A 453 18.38 -21.86 39.95
CA TRP A 453 18.30 -20.67 40.81
C TRP A 453 19.31 -19.62 40.34
N LEU A 454 18.82 -18.40 40.15
CA LEU A 454 19.58 -17.23 39.70
C LEU A 454 19.44 -16.13 40.76
N ASP A 455 20.56 -15.64 41.29
CA ASP A 455 20.57 -14.50 42.22
C ASP A 455 20.55 -13.19 41.44
N ILE A 456 19.42 -12.48 41.48
CA ILE A 456 19.16 -11.28 40.67
C ILE A 456 20.15 -10.17 41.01
N GLN A 457 20.43 -9.96 42.29
CA GLN A 457 21.32 -8.88 42.75
C GLN A 457 22.77 -9.15 42.36
N LYS A 458 23.22 -10.40 42.51
CA LYS A 458 24.58 -10.79 42.16
C LYS A 458 24.78 -10.78 40.63
N LEU A 459 23.88 -11.41 39.89
CA LEU A 459 24.01 -11.58 38.43
C LEU A 459 23.68 -10.30 37.65
N GLY A 460 22.83 -9.44 38.22
CA GLY A 460 22.47 -8.13 37.66
C GLY A 460 23.40 -6.97 38.04
N SER A 461 24.50 -7.26 38.75
CA SER A 461 25.54 -6.28 39.08
C SER A 461 26.24 -5.72 37.83
N ASN A 462 26.97 -4.62 37.96
CA ASN A 462 27.67 -3.92 36.85
C ASN A 462 26.73 -3.44 35.72
N GLY A 463 25.51 -3.02 36.05
CA GLY A 463 24.55 -2.48 35.07
C GLY A 463 23.77 -3.52 34.26
N LYS A 464 23.91 -4.82 34.58
CA LYS A 464 23.18 -5.93 33.92
C LYS A 464 21.78 -6.15 34.49
N ASN A 465 21.04 -5.08 34.66
CA ASN A 465 19.75 -5.06 35.36
C ASN A 465 18.55 -5.57 34.54
N HIS A 466 18.78 -6.18 33.37
CA HIS A 466 17.75 -6.81 32.55
C HIS A 466 18.03 -8.29 32.38
N PHE A 467 16.96 -9.09 32.33
CA PHE A 467 17.05 -10.52 32.06
C PHE A 467 16.20 -10.88 30.84
N VAL A 468 16.80 -11.61 29.89
CA VAL A 468 16.10 -12.19 28.74
C VAL A 468 16.28 -13.70 28.74
N LEU A 469 15.22 -14.44 28.41
CA LEU A 469 15.22 -15.89 28.25
C LEU A 469 14.52 -16.24 26.94
N VAL A 470 15.21 -16.97 26.08
CA VAL A 470 14.72 -17.48 24.80
C VAL A 470 14.58 -18.99 24.92
N THR A 471 13.43 -19.56 24.55
CA THR A 471 13.17 -20.99 24.73
C THR A 471 12.32 -21.57 23.61
N ASN A 472 12.51 -22.85 23.34
CA ASN A 472 11.61 -23.65 22.50
C ASN A 472 10.57 -24.43 23.32
N LEU A 473 10.56 -24.27 24.64
CA LEU A 473 9.61 -24.88 25.56
C LEU A 473 8.31 -24.07 25.63
N GLU A 474 7.19 -24.79 25.67
CA GLU A 474 5.89 -24.15 25.80
C GLU A 474 5.70 -23.57 27.23
N PRO A 475 5.26 -22.31 27.37
CA PRO A 475 4.97 -21.72 28.67
C PRO A 475 3.92 -22.51 29.46
N CYS A 476 4.06 -22.60 30.78
CA CYS A 476 3.19 -23.32 31.72
C CYS A 476 3.24 -24.85 31.66
N SER A 477 3.39 -25.44 30.47
CA SER A 477 3.44 -26.90 30.27
C SER A 477 4.87 -27.45 30.24
N GLY A 478 5.79 -26.77 29.54
CA GLY A 478 7.20 -27.15 29.42
C GLY A 478 8.13 -26.39 30.36
N ILE A 479 7.83 -25.12 30.66
CA ILE A 479 8.67 -24.24 31.48
C ILE A 479 7.83 -23.36 32.41
N ARG A 480 8.35 -23.11 33.63
CA ARG A 480 7.78 -22.19 34.62
C ARG A 480 8.83 -21.29 35.26
N LEU A 481 8.45 -20.04 35.51
CA LEU A 481 9.29 -18.99 36.07
C LEU A 481 8.67 -18.40 37.33
N HIS A 482 9.48 -18.28 38.38
CA HIS A 482 9.04 -17.69 39.65
C HIS A 482 10.06 -16.68 40.18
N LEU A 483 9.56 -15.58 40.74
CA LEU A 483 10.33 -14.56 41.46
C LEU A 483 10.16 -14.75 42.97
N TRP A 484 11.29 -14.70 43.69
CA TRP A 484 11.38 -14.98 45.12
C TRP A 484 12.01 -13.80 45.88
N PRO A 485 11.35 -13.25 46.92
CA PRO A 485 11.92 -12.15 47.71
C PRO A 485 13.05 -12.62 48.62
N GLU A 486 12.90 -13.79 49.25
CA GLU A 486 13.92 -14.42 50.08
C GLU A 486 13.95 -15.93 49.82
N LYS A 487 15.07 -16.58 50.15
CA LYS A 487 15.19 -18.04 50.10
C LYS A 487 14.56 -18.62 51.35
N GLY A 488 13.54 -19.47 51.19
CA GLY A 488 12.81 -20.08 52.30
C GLY A 488 13.70 -20.96 53.20
N LYS A 489 14.24 -20.37 54.28
CA LYS A 489 14.60 -20.97 55.57
C LYS A 489 14.61 -19.94 56.73
N SER A 490 13.99 -18.75 56.59
CA SER A 490 13.87 -17.80 57.70
C SER A 490 12.49 -17.91 58.38
N ALA A 491 12.51 -18.12 59.69
CA ALA A 491 11.31 -18.18 60.53
C ALA A 491 10.62 -16.80 60.55
N SER A 492 9.68 -16.59 59.63
CA SER A 492 8.75 -15.46 59.69
C SER A 492 7.32 -15.97 59.50
N ASN A 493 6.40 -15.52 60.36
CA ASN A 493 5.07 -16.09 60.62
C ASN A 493 4.02 -15.87 59.50
N LEU A 494 4.41 -15.86 58.22
CA LEU A 494 3.50 -15.74 57.08
C LEU A 494 3.74 -16.87 56.06
N PRO A 495 2.69 -17.48 55.47
CA PRO A 495 2.84 -18.59 54.53
C PRO A 495 3.65 -18.19 53.29
N LEU A 496 4.67 -18.98 52.93
CA LEU A 496 5.55 -18.75 51.77
C LEU A 496 4.81 -18.65 50.42
N ASN A 497 3.61 -19.24 50.30
CA ASN A 497 2.80 -19.23 49.08
C ASN A 497 2.20 -17.87 48.70
N ASP A 498 2.18 -16.88 49.59
CA ASP A 498 1.65 -15.54 49.28
C ASP A 498 2.73 -14.53 48.85
N ARG A 499 4.02 -14.91 48.86
CA ARG A 499 5.16 -14.02 48.53
C ARG A 499 5.88 -14.36 47.24
N VAL A 500 5.67 -15.55 46.69
CA VAL A 500 6.29 -16.00 45.43
C VAL A 500 5.38 -15.62 44.28
N VAL A 501 5.93 -14.94 43.28
CA VAL A 501 5.16 -14.52 42.11
C VAL A 501 5.53 -15.39 40.91
N GLU A 502 4.57 -16.18 40.42
CA GLU A 502 4.72 -16.85 39.13
C GLU A 502 4.62 -15.80 38.01
N VAL A 503 5.66 -15.75 37.18
CA VAL A 503 5.76 -14.80 36.05
C VAL A 503 5.74 -15.50 34.70
N THR A 504 5.53 -16.82 34.68
CA THR A 504 5.46 -17.63 33.45
C THR A 504 4.46 -17.06 32.43
N SER A 505 3.32 -16.55 32.87
CA SER A 505 2.29 -15.99 31.98
C SER A 505 2.69 -14.67 31.31
N LYS A 506 3.78 -14.02 31.74
CA LYS A 506 4.40 -12.88 31.03
C LYS A 506 5.29 -13.33 29.86
N MET A 507 5.58 -14.63 29.69
CA MET A 507 6.27 -15.15 28.51
C MET A 507 5.51 -14.78 27.24
N MET A 508 6.26 -14.37 26.23
CA MET A 508 5.78 -13.96 24.92
C MET A 508 5.99 -15.12 23.93
N ARG A 509 4.90 -15.67 23.39
CA ARG A 509 5.01 -16.67 22.32
C ARG A 509 5.43 -16.01 21.00
N ILE A 510 6.37 -16.61 20.30
CA ILE A 510 6.83 -16.20 18.97
C ILE A 510 6.60 -17.34 17.96
N PRO A 511 6.32 -17.05 16.68
CA PRO A 511 6.19 -18.09 15.67
C PRO A 511 7.51 -18.85 15.53
N SER A 512 7.50 -20.15 15.84
CA SER A 512 8.60 -21.05 15.54
C SER A 512 8.40 -21.61 14.13
N GLY A 513 9.44 -21.57 13.28
CA GLY A 513 9.40 -22.27 11.99
C GLY A 513 9.20 -23.79 12.16
N PRO A 514 8.93 -24.54 11.07
CA PRO A 514 8.76 -25.99 11.16
C PRO A 514 9.98 -26.63 11.83
N ALA A 515 9.74 -27.49 12.81
CA ALA A 515 10.81 -28.24 13.45
C ALA A 515 11.56 -29.06 12.38
N PRO A 516 12.91 -29.12 12.45
CA PRO A 516 13.70 -29.92 11.52
C PRO A 516 13.21 -31.36 11.47
N ARG A 517 13.05 -31.93 10.27
CA ARG A 517 12.72 -33.35 10.13
C ARG A 517 13.89 -34.17 10.68
N GLN A 518 13.60 -35.01 11.66
CA GLN A 518 14.55 -36.01 12.13
C GLN A 518 14.58 -37.16 11.12
N LEU A 519 15.77 -37.53 10.65
CA LEU A 519 15.95 -38.67 9.75
C LEU A 519 15.66 -40.01 10.45
N GLU A 520 15.92 -40.08 11.76
CA GLU A 520 15.62 -41.23 12.61
C GLU A 520 14.94 -40.78 13.91
N PRO A 521 13.97 -41.53 14.44
CA PRO A 521 13.36 -41.22 15.74
C PRO A 521 14.44 -41.13 16.85
N GLY A 522 14.62 -39.94 17.41
CA GLY A 522 15.61 -39.69 18.47
C GLY A 522 16.98 -39.20 18.01
N SER A 523 17.26 -39.12 16.70
CA SER A 523 18.45 -38.41 16.19
C SER A 523 18.22 -36.90 16.16
N GLN A 524 19.22 -36.12 16.56
CA GLN A 524 19.22 -34.66 16.42
C GLN A 524 19.92 -34.28 15.12
N THR A 525 19.17 -33.66 14.20
CA THR A 525 19.70 -33.17 12.91
C THR A 525 19.98 -31.67 12.93
N GLU A 526 19.13 -30.86 13.56
CA GLU A 526 19.32 -29.42 13.82
C GLU A 526 18.53 -29.01 15.10
N GLN A 527 18.93 -27.91 15.77
CA GLN A 527 18.20 -27.38 16.92
C GLN A 527 16.80 -26.89 16.54
N ALA A 528 15.83 -27.15 17.42
CA ALA A 528 14.48 -26.63 17.23
C ALA A 528 14.46 -25.12 17.45
N PRO A 529 13.77 -24.36 16.59
CA PRO A 529 13.74 -22.92 16.69
C PRO A 529 13.00 -22.42 17.94
N PRO A 530 13.38 -21.24 18.47
CA PRO A 530 12.67 -20.64 19.59
C PRO A 530 11.18 -20.46 19.33
N SER A 531 10.37 -20.69 20.36
CA SER A 531 8.90 -20.57 20.33
C SER A 531 8.37 -19.61 21.40
N ALA A 532 9.19 -19.21 22.36
CA ALA A 532 8.86 -18.19 23.34
C ALA A 532 10.08 -17.36 23.78
N VAL A 533 9.80 -16.12 24.18
CA VAL A 533 10.77 -15.17 24.73
C VAL A 533 10.20 -14.60 26.02
N PHE A 534 11.04 -14.43 27.03
CA PHE A 534 10.68 -13.83 28.31
C PHE A 534 11.64 -12.71 28.63
N TRP A 535 11.13 -11.64 29.22
CA TRP A 535 11.90 -10.45 29.53
C TRP A 535 11.50 -9.89 30.89
N LEU A 536 12.49 -9.43 31.65
CA LEU A 536 12.30 -8.71 32.90
C LEU A 536 13.15 -7.44 32.91
N GLY A 537 12.51 -6.31 33.19
CA GLY A 537 13.19 -5.06 33.49
C GLY A 537 13.54 -4.93 34.98
N PRO A 538 14.28 -3.87 35.36
CA PRO A 538 14.63 -3.61 36.75
C PRO A 538 13.39 -3.40 37.63
N GLU A 539 12.34 -2.76 37.09
CA GLU A 539 11.07 -2.53 37.79
C GLU A 539 10.34 -3.85 38.11
N ASP A 540 10.34 -4.81 37.18
CA ASP A 540 9.70 -6.12 37.39
C ASP A 540 10.43 -6.99 38.43
N MET A 541 11.75 -6.77 38.57
CA MET A 541 12.60 -7.51 39.51
C MET A 541 12.76 -6.81 40.86
N HIS A 542 12.25 -5.59 40.99
CA HIS A 542 12.36 -4.81 42.21
C HIS A 542 11.67 -5.53 43.40
N GLY A 543 12.40 -5.66 44.51
CA GLY A 543 11.91 -6.37 45.70
C GLY A 543 12.10 -7.90 45.67
N PHE A 544 12.66 -8.48 44.60
CA PHE A 544 12.98 -9.90 44.51
C PHE A 544 14.49 -10.16 44.53
N ARG A 545 14.90 -11.25 45.20
CA ARG A 545 16.31 -11.67 45.28
C ARG A 545 16.65 -12.79 44.31
N PHE A 546 15.73 -13.72 44.07
CA PHE A 546 15.98 -14.87 43.20
C PHE A 546 14.95 -15.02 42.08
N LEU A 547 15.43 -15.45 40.92
CA LEU A 547 14.64 -15.94 39.80
C LEU A 547 14.88 -17.45 39.69
N THR A 548 13.79 -18.22 39.58
CA THR A 548 13.90 -19.67 39.35
C THR A 548 13.29 -20.08 38.02
N ILE A 549 14.00 -20.95 37.30
CA ILE A 549 13.55 -21.58 36.05
C ILE A 549 13.31 -23.07 36.31
N SER A 550 12.05 -23.49 36.22
CA SER A 550 11.63 -24.89 36.36
C SER A 550 11.22 -25.45 35.01
N VAL A 551 11.60 -26.69 34.72
CA VAL A 551 11.38 -27.34 33.42
C VAL A 551 10.72 -28.69 33.65
N ALA A 552 9.71 -29.01 32.84
CA ALA A 552 8.91 -30.22 33.05
C ALA A 552 9.75 -31.48 32.79
N PRO A 553 9.75 -32.48 33.69
CA PRO A 553 10.42 -33.75 33.45
C PRO A 553 9.68 -34.56 32.37
N ARG A 554 10.40 -35.15 31.40
CA ARG A 554 9.82 -36.16 30.50
C ARG A 554 10.14 -37.58 31.01
N PRO A 555 9.19 -38.52 30.96
CA PRO A 555 9.52 -39.93 31.16
C PRO A 555 10.38 -40.40 29.97
N THR A 556 11.62 -40.80 30.23
CA THR A 556 12.52 -41.36 29.22
C THR A 556 12.00 -42.74 28.80
N VAL A 557 11.45 -42.87 27.59
CA VAL A 557 10.92 -44.14 27.05
C VAL A 557 12.03 -45.19 26.82
N SER A 558 13.31 -44.80 26.78
CA SER A 558 14.43 -45.69 26.41
C SER A 558 15.63 -45.69 27.39
N GLY A 559 15.55 -45.05 28.56
CA GLY A 559 16.65 -45.05 29.55
C GLY A 559 17.95 -44.33 29.10
N ARG A 560 18.02 -43.79 27.88
CA ARG A 560 19.10 -42.91 27.43
C ARG A 560 18.65 -41.45 27.52
N PRO A 561 19.45 -40.54 28.11
CA PRO A 561 19.12 -39.11 28.10
C PRO A 561 19.05 -38.62 26.65
N PRO A 562 18.09 -37.74 26.29
CA PRO A 562 18.07 -37.16 24.96
C PRO A 562 19.37 -36.40 24.70
N PRO A 563 19.86 -36.37 23.45
CA PRO A 563 21.10 -35.67 23.12
C PRO A 563 21.03 -34.21 23.58
N ALA A 564 22.18 -33.69 24.05
CA ALA A 564 22.32 -32.42 24.77
C ALA A 564 21.93 -31.20 23.93
N ALA A 565 20.64 -30.99 23.72
CA ALA A 565 20.10 -29.82 23.04
C ALA A 565 19.75 -28.72 24.03
N SER A 566 20.15 -27.50 23.67
CA SER A 566 19.72 -26.30 24.38
C SER A 566 18.23 -26.06 24.15
N MET A 567 17.45 -26.09 25.24
CA MET A 567 16.00 -25.88 25.21
C MET A 567 15.62 -24.47 25.67
N ALA A 568 16.45 -23.86 26.50
CA ALA A 568 16.31 -22.48 26.90
C ALA A 568 17.68 -21.85 27.15
N VAL A 569 17.87 -20.63 26.68
CA VAL A 569 19.06 -19.82 26.93
C VAL A 569 18.61 -18.50 27.54
N GLY A 570 19.14 -18.15 28.71
CA GLY A 570 18.84 -16.91 29.40
C GLY A 570 20.10 -16.16 29.79
N LYS A 571 20.03 -14.82 29.84
CA LYS A 571 21.18 -13.98 30.16
C LYS A 571 20.76 -12.71 30.88
N PHE A 572 21.51 -12.35 31.92
CA PHE A 572 21.51 -11.01 32.49
C PHE A 572 22.47 -10.12 31.68
N PHE A 573 21.96 -8.98 31.21
CA PHE A 573 22.69 -8.10 30.31
C PHE A 573 22.29 -6.64 30.51
N ASN A 574 23.14 -5.75 30.01
CA ASN A 574 22.83 -4.33 29.92
C ASN A 574 22.28 -4.04 28.50
N PRO A 575 21.07 -3.47 28.34
CA PRO A 575 20.52 -3.15 27.03
C PRO A 575 21.41 -2.24 26.18
N GLY A 576 22.27 -1.43 26.79
CA GLY A 576 23.24 -0.60 26.07
C GLY A 576 24.35 -1.37 25.35
N GLU A 577 24.77 -2.53 25.87
CA GLU A 577 25.89 -3.33 25.32
C GLU A 577 25.58 -3.93 23.95
N GLY A 578 24.30 -4.21 23.67
CA GLY A 578 23.84 -4.80 22.41
C GLY A 578 23.38 -3.78 21.36
N ASN A 579 23.46 -2.47 21.66
CA ASN A 579 22.95 -1.44 20.77
C ASN A 579 23.98 -1.07 19.69
N GLN A 580 23.58 -1.22 18.43
CA GLN A 580 24.36 -0.77 17.28
C GLN A 580 23.51 0.18 16.44
N GLU A 581 24.01 1.39 16.25
CA GLU A 581 23.39 2.39 15.38
C GLU A 581 24.05 2.33 13.99
N LEU A 582 23.25 2.04 12.98
CA LEU A 582 23.70 1.97 11.60
C LEU A 582 23.40 3.31 10.92
N SER A 583 24.47 4.06 10.64
CA SER A 583 24.37 5.37 10.01
C SER A 583 23.86 5.26 8.56
N PRO A 584 23.22 6.33 8.02
CA PRO A 584 22.81 6.37 6.62
C PRO A 584 23.97 6.08 5.66
N TRP A 585 25.17 6.56 5.99
CA TRP A 585 26.37 6.34 5.19
C TRP A 585 26.83 4.88 5.18
N PHE A 586 26.79 4.21 6.34
CA PHE A 586 27.09 2.78 6.44
C PHE A 586 26.13 1.97 5.55
N MET A 587 24.84 2.28 5.61
CA MET A 587 23.83 1.64 4.76
C MET A 587 24.14 1.86 3.28
N LEU A 588 24.36 3.11 2.84
CA LEU A 588 24.64 3.41 1.44
C LEU A 588 25.92 2.74 0.92
N GLN A 589 26.99 2.67 1.73
CA GLN A 589 28.22 1.96 1.37
C GLN A 589 27.99 0.46 1.17
N SER A 590 27.05 -0.14 1.92
CA SER A 590 26.72 -1.57 1.79
C SER A 590 26.13 -1.95 0.42
N THR A 591 25.75 -0.96 -0.40
CA THR A 591 25.33 -1.16 -1.79
C THR A 591 26.50 -1.62 -2.68
N TYR A 592 27.72 -1.13 -2.41
CA TYR A 592 28.90 -1.39 -3.23
C TYR A 592 29.82 -2.46 -2.64
N SER A 593 29.87 -2.56 -1.31
CA SER A 593 30.73 -3.50 -0.59
C SER A 593 29.98 -4.05 0.61
N GLN A 594 29.82 -5.37 0.65
CA GLN A 594 29.18 -6.06 1.77
C GLN A 594 29.86 -5.69 3.08
N LYS A 595 29.07 -5.26 4.08
CA LYS A 595 29.58 -4.93 5.40
C LYS A 595 29.37 -6.14 6.30
N ASP A 596 30.47 -6.68 6.80
CA ASP A 596 30.46 -7.77 7.74
C ASP A 596 30.62 -7.21 9.17
N LEU A 597 29.80 -7.73 10.08
CA LEU A 597 29.88 -7.52 11.51
C LEU A 597 30.10 -8.89 12.16
N LEU A 598 31.18 -9.04 12.90
CA LEU A 598 31.48 -10.26 13.64
C LEU A 598 30.90 -10.15 15.05
N LEU A 599 30.00 -11.06 15.38
CA LEU A 599 29.52 -11.28 16.74
C LEU A 599 30.36 -12.41 17.33
N GLU A 600 31.32 -12.03 18.17
CA GLU A 600 32.16 -12.99 18.90
C GLU A 600 31.36 -13.75 19.96
N GLU A 601 31.90 -14.88 20.42
CA GLU A 601 31.33 -15.64 21.54
C GLU A 601 31.12 -14.75 22.77
N ALA A 602 30.11 -15.07 23.59
CA ALA A 602 29.67 -14.33 24.77
C ALA A 602 29.02 -12.95 24.50
N HIS A 603 28.63 -12.65 23.25
CA HIS A 603 27.81 -11.48 22.91
C HIS A 603 26.47 -11.42 23.71
N PRO A 604 25.77 -10.28 23.77
CA PRO A 604 24.44 -10.21 24.36
C PRO A 604 23.44 -11.13 23.62
N LEU A 605 22.56 -11.81 24.37
CA LEU A 605 21.51 -12.69 23.78
C LEU A 605 20.52 -11.90 22.91
N ALA A 606 20.30 -10.63 23.25
CA ALA A 606 19.48 -9.70 22.50
C ALA A 606 20.35 -8.55 21.95
N VAL A 607 20.52 -8.49 20.63
CA VAL A 607 21.30 -7.46 19.92
C VAL A 607 20.36 -6.53 19.17
N LYS A 608 20.45 -5.23 19.41
CA LYS A 608 19.57 -4.22 18.82
C LYS A 608 20.28 -3.47 17.70
N LEU A 609 19.83 -3.64 16.47
CA LEU A 609 20.28 -2.90 15.30
C LEU A 609 19.29 -1.76 15.00
N SER A 610 19.75 -0.51 15.09
CA SER A 610 18.93 0.67 14.80
C SER A 610 19.31 1.26 13.44
N PHE A 611 18.42 1.18 12.46
CA PHE A 611 18.62 1.70 11.12
C PHE A 611 18.12 3.14 11.03
N ALA A 612 19.00 4.05 10.61
CA ALA A 612 18.67 5.46 10.45
C ALA A 612 17.76 5.75 9.24
N ILE A 613 17.76 4.86 8.24
CA ILE A 613 16.82 4.88 7.12
C ILE A 613 15.89 3.69 7.27
N SER A 614 14.58 3.93 7.16
CA SER A 614 13.59 2.88 7.31
C SER A 614 13.80 1.75 6.28
N LEU A 615 13.70 0.51 6.77
CA LEU A 615 13.79 -0.69 5.92
C LEU A 615 12.59 -0.84 4.98
N GLY A 616 11.56 0.00 5.11
CA GLY A 616 10.46 0.09 4.15
C GLY A 616 10.87 0.80 2.86
N LEU A 617 11.87 1.69 2.93
CA LEU A 617 12.48 2.38 1.78
C LEU A 617 13.72 1.65 1.26
N LEU A 618 14.63 1.25 2.15
CA LEU A 618 15.86 0.54 1.82
C LEU A 618 15.88 -0.83 2.51
N PRO A 619 15.26 -1.85 1.90
CA PRO A 619 15.30 -3.21 2.42
C PRO A 619 16.72 -3.75 2.52
N VAL A 620 17.01 -4.46 3.60
CA VAL A 620 18.35 -4.99 3.88
C VAL A 620 18.30 -6.51 3.87
N THR A 621 19.20 -7.13 3.11
CA THR A 621 19.49 -8.55 3.22
C THR A 621 20.43 -8.74 4.40
N LEU A 622 19.91 -9.37 5.46
CA LEU A 622 20.66 -9.72 6.66
C LEU A 622 20.93 -11.22 6.63
N SER A 623 22.21 -11.58 6.57
CA SER A 623 22.64 -12.99 6.68
C SER A 623 23.43 -13.18 7.95
N LEU A 624 23.03 -14.15 8.78
CA LEU A 624 23.80 -14.61 9.92
C LEU A 624 24.30 -16.02 9.63
N LYS A 625 25.62 -16.16 9.51
CA LYS A 625 26.28 -17.46 9.40
C LYS A 625 27.04 -17.77 10.68
N THR A 626 26.81 -18.95 11.25
CA THR A 626 27.58 -19.46 12.39
C THR A 626 29.03 -19.69 11.96
N VAL A 627 29.99 -19.16 12.72
CA VAL A 627 31.44 -19.33 12.48
C VAL A 627 32.03 -20.33 13.47
N SER A 628 31.73 -20.16 14.76
CA SER A 628 32.12 -21.06 15.85
C SER A 628 30.95 -21.34 16.78
N CYS A 629 31.03 -22.45 17.51
CA CYS A 629 30.09 -22.84 18.57
C CYS A 629 30.83 -23.38 19.80
N GLY A 630 31.97 -22.76 20.14
CA GLY A 630 32.74 -23.08 21.34
C GLY A 630 33.49 -24.41 21.32
N ILE A 631 33.71 -25.04 20.16
CA ILE A 631 34.48 -26.28 20.04
C ILE A 631 35.94 -25.92 19.70
N ARG A 632 36.78 -25.76 20.73
CA ARG A 632 38.21 -25.45 20.53
C ARG A 632 39.12 -26.67 20.30
N ASN A 633 38.60 -27.90 20.22
CA ASN A 633 39.41 -29.11 20.08
C ASN A 633 38.61 -30.30 19.50
N SER A 634 38.18 -30.23 18.24
CA SER A 634 38.11 -31.47 17.46
C SER A 634 39.52 -31.68 16.93
N GLY A 635 40.22 -32.76 17.29
CA GLY A 635 41.61 -33.03 16.89
C GLY A 635 41.80 -33.30 15.39
N LEU A 636 41.21 -32.46 14.53
CA LEU A 636 41.38 -32.42 13.09
C LEU A 636 42.17 -31.13 12.76
N PRO A 637 43.16 -31.17 11.87
CA PRO A 637 43.95 -30.00 11.48
C PRO A 637 43.06 -28.86 10.97
N GLU A 638 43.35 -27.62 11.37
CA GLU A 638 42.60 -26.41 10.97
C GLU A 638 42.51 -26.19 9.45
N GLU A 639 43.35 -26.87 8.66
CA GLU A 639 43.39 -26.74 7.19
C GLU A 639 42.45 -27.71 6.44
N GLU A 640 41.84 -28.71 7.11
CA GLU A 640 41.01 -29.74 6.43
C GLU A 640 39.54 -29.78 6.88
N ALA A 641 39.17 -29.14 8.00
CA ALA A 641 37.77 -29.02 8.42
C ALA A 641 37.08 -27.89 7.63
N GLY A 642 36.60 -28.18 6.42
CA GLY A 642 35.91 -27.19 5.60
C GLY A 642 34.78 -26.47 6.35
N ASP A 643 34.57 -25.18 6.07
CA ASP A 643 33.52 -24.30 6.64
C ASP A 643 32.13 -24.97 6.76
N LEU A 644 31.84 -25.93 5.89
CA LEU A 644 30.57 -26.65 5.83
C LEU A 644 30.36 -27.65 6.99
N GLU A 645 31.40 -28.34 7.46
CA GLU A 645 31.28 -29.32 8.55
C GLU A 645 31.15 -28.64 9.92
N SER A 646 31.93 -27.58 10.16
CA SER A 646 31.80 -26.73 11.34
C SER A 646 30.40 -26.10 11.43
N SER A 647 29.89 -25.57 10.31
CA SER A 647 28.52 -25.02 10.24
C SER A 647 27.45 -26.08 10.55
N ARG A 648 27.60 -27.32 10.09
CA ARG A 648 26.67 -28.42 10.41
C ARG A 648 26.70 -28.79 11.89
N LEU A 649 27.89 -28.82 12.51
CA LEU A 649 28.02 -29.10 13.95
C LEU A 649 27.39 -27.98 14.80
N CYS A 650 27.57 -26.72 14.40
CA CYS A 650 27.00 -25.59 15.14
C CYS A 650 25.46 -25.53 15.05
N LYS A 651 24.86 -25.95 13.92
CA LYS A 651 23.40 -26.11 13.80
C LYS A 651 22.79 -27.12 14.78
N LEU A 652 23.59 -28.05 15.33
CA LEU A 652 23.16 -28.99 16.36
C LEU A 652 23.20 -28.39 17.77
N ARG A 653 23.95 -27.30 18.00
CA ARG A 653 24.14 -26.70 19.34
C ARG A 653 23.43 -25.36 19.50
N CYS A 654 23.54 -24.49 18.51
CA CYS A 654 23.00 -23.14 18.56
C CYS A 654 21.55 -23.15 18.09
N PHE A 655 20.66 -22.45 18.80
CA PHE A 655 19.30 -22.27 18.27
C PHE A 655 19.30 -21.35 17.04
N PRO A 656 18.43 -21.59 16.05
CA PRO A 656 18.27 -20.72 14.89
C PRO A 656 17.96 -19.26 15.29
N PRO A 657 18.72 -18.25 14.80
CA PRO A 657 18.49 -16.85 15.14
C PRO A 657 17.08 -16.39 14.78
N VAL A 658 16.54 -15.47 15.58
CA VAL A 658 15.21 -14.84 15.34
C VAL A 658 15.38 -13.33 15.22
N ALA A 659 14.83 -12.74 14.17
CA ALA A 659 14.76 -11.29 14.00
C ALA A 659 13.35 -10.75 14.29
N LEU A 660 13.30 -9.69 15.07
CA LEU A 660 12.09 -8.91 15.37
C LEU A 660 12.31 -7.49 14.82
N ALA A 661 11.71 -7.17 13.68
CA ALA A 661 11.81 -5.86 13.06
C ALA A 661 10.56 -5.02 13.37
N TRP A 662 10.73 -3.77 13.78
CA TRP A 662 9.60 -2.89 14.03
C TRP A 662 9.87 -1.43 13.66
N ASP A 663 8.78 -0.72 13.37
CA ASP A 663 8.72 0.74 13.35
C ASP A 663 7.32 1.20 13.82
N ASP A 664 7.19 2.48 14.16
CA ASP A 664 5.96 3.05 14.74
C ASP A 664 4.75 3.01 13.77
N THR A 665 4.99 2.85 12.47
CA THR A 665 3.95 2.88 11.42
C THR A 665 3.51 1.49 10.95
N SER A 666 4.43 0.52 10.85
CA SER A 666 4.19 -0.82 10.32
C SER A 666 3.91 -1.84 11.43
N GLY A 667 4.32 -1.54 12.67
CA GLY A 667 4.21 -2.45 13.81
C GLY A 667 5.32 -3.50 13.81
N LEU A 668 5.06 -4.65 14.44
CA LEU A 668 6.04 -5.72 14.58
C LEU A 668 6.00 -6.72 13.42
N HIS A 669 7.18 -7.08 12.94
CA HIS A 669 7.44 -8.13 11.97
C HIS A 669 8.40 -9.15 12.57
N ILE A 670 8.10 -10.44 12.40
CA ILE A 670 8.88 -11.54 12.98
C ILE A 670 9.46 -12.39 11.85
N TYR A 671 10.76 -12.63 11.90
CA TYR A 671 11.52 -13.46 10.97
C TYR A 671 12.14 -14.63 11.75
N PRO A 672 11.46 -15.78 11.83
CA PRO A 672 12.02 -16.97 12.46
C PRO A 672 13.08 -17.61 11.56
N ASN A 673 14.05 -18.31 12.17
CA ASN A 673 15.08 -19.11 11.48
C ASN A 673 15.95 -18.28 10.50
N LEU A 674 16.42 -17.13 10.96
CA LEU A 674 17.14 -16.16 10.16
C LEU A 674 18.53 -16.68 9.75
N ASN A 675 18.66 -17.15 8.50
CA ASN A 675 19.93 -17.53 7.89
C ASN A 675 20.42 -16.46 6.88
N SER A 676 19.57 -16.13 5.92
CA SER A 676 19.79 -15.07 4.93
C SER A 676 18.43 -14.63 4.42
N GLU A 677 17.90 -13.56 5.01
CA GLU A 677 16.59 -13.04 4.66
C GLU A 677 16.66 -11.56 4.35
N THR A 678 15.78 -11.09 3.48
CA THR A 678 15.61 -9.66 3.23
C THR A 678 14.60 -9.11 4.22
N ILE A 679 15.07 -8.36 5.20
CA ILE A 679 14.23 -7.73 6.23
C ILE A 679 13.58 -6.51 5.61
N VAL A 680 12.24 -6.48 5.68
CA VAL A 680 11.43 -5.42 5.11
C VAL A 680 10.26 -5.09 6.01
N VAL A 681 10.11 -3.80 6.33
CA VAL A 681 8.93 -3.30 7.03
C VAL A 681 7.95 -2.65 6.04
N ASP A 682 6.69 -2.50 6.43
CA ASP A 682 5.66 -1.91 5.57
C ASP A 682 5.44 -0.41 5.80
N SER A 683 6.46 0.28 6.31
CA SER A 683 6.44 1.73 6.44
C SER A 683 6.49 2.44 5.08
N SER A 684 5.93 3.64 5.05
CA SER A 684 5.94 4.54 3.89
C SER A 684 6.49 5.91 4.33
N PRO A 685 7.81 6.02 4.58
CA PRO A 685 8.42 7.27 5.05
C PRO A 685 8.32 8.38 4.00
N ALA A 686 8.66 9.62 4.34
CA ALA A 686 8.85 10.73 3.39
C ALA A 686 7.63 11.08 2.50
N HIS A 687 6.43 10.92 3.06
CA HIS A 687 5.19 11.41 2.46
C HIS A 687 4.84 12.80 2.97
N TRP A 688 4.09 13.58 2.18
CA TRP A 688 3.59 14.86 2.66
C TRP A 688 2.55 14.60 3.76
N GLY A 689 2.91 14.88 5.01
CA GLY A 689 2.11 14.54 6.21
C GLY A 689 2.59 13.31 7.00
N SER A 690 3.74 12.70 6.65
CA SER A 690 4.35 11.66 7.50
C SER A 690 4.90 12.25 8.81
N THR A 691 4.83 11.53 9.92
CA THR A 691 5.45 11.95 11.18
C THR A 691 6.94 11.58 11.24
N GLN A 692 7.71 12.26 12.10
CA GLN A 692 9.16 12.02 12.29
C GLN A 692 9.50 10.60 12.78
N GLN A 693 8.52 9.93 13.40
CA GLN A 693 8.61 8.56 13.90
C GLN A 693 8.71 7.49 12.79
N SER A 694 8.34 7.83 11.54
CA SER A 694 8.32 6.89 10.42
C SER A 694 9.69 6.57 9.79
N GLU A 695 10.77 7.23 10.21
CA GLU A 695 12.08 7.11 9.55
C GLU A 695 12.99 6.00 10.09
N LYS A 696 12.79 5.58 11.34
CA LYS A 696 13.67 4.63 12.00
C LYS A 696 13.04 3.25 12.00
N THR A 697 13.83 2.27 11.64
CA THR A 697 13.46 0.87 11.81
C THR A 697 14.46 0.23 12.76
N VAL A 698 13.96 -0.53 13.71
CA VAL A 698 14.82 -1.23 14.65
C VAL A 698 14.61 -2.72 14.48
N VAL A 699 15.71 -3.46 14.51
CA VAL A 699 15.73 -4.92 14.40
C VAL A 699 16.38 -5.47 15.67
N LEU A 700 15.61 -6.19 16.47
CA LEU A 700 16.14 -6.95 17.59
C LEU A 700 16.46 -8.37 17.12
N LEU A 701 17.73 -8.75 17.22
CA LEU A 701 18.21 -10.10 16.94
C LEU A 701 18.30 -10.87 18.26
N LEU A 702 17.67 -12.04 18.28
CA LEU A 702 17.81 -13.03 19.34
C LEU A 702 18.74 -14.12 18.84
N VAL A 703 19.95 -14.17 19.39
CA VAL A 703 21.07 -14.96 18.85
C VAL A 703 21.76 -15.69 20.00
N ASP A 704 22.14 -16.95 19.80
CA ASP A 704 22.72 -17.77 20.85
C ASP A 704 24.13 -17.30 21.26
N PRO A 705 24.36 -16.77 22.48
CA PRO A 705 25.65 -16.26 22.94
C PRO A 705 26.77 -17.30 23.04
N HIS A 706 26.46 -18.60 23.02
CA HIS A 706 27.47 -19.67 23.01
C HIS A 706 28.18 -19.82 21.66
N CYS A 707 27.69 -19.13 20.63
CA CYS A 707 28.16 -19.27 19.26
C CYS A 707 28.61 -17.91 18.71
N SER A 708 29.59 -17.93 17.81
CA SER A 708 29.98 -16.74 17.06
C SER A 708 29.31 -16.71 15.69
N TYR A 709 28.96 -15.50 15.25
CA TYR A 709 28.23 -15.30 14.00
C TYR A 709 28.91 -14.23 13.16
N LYS A 710 29.06 -14.52 11.88
CA LYS A 710 29.35 -13.53 10.86
C LYS A 710 28.03 -12.99 10.34
N SER A 711 27.72 -11.75 10.70
CA SER A 711 26.55 -11.01 10.22
C SER A 711 26.94 -10.20 9.00
N SER A 712 26.34 -10.49 7.85
CA SER A 712 26.56 -9.78 6.60
C SER A 712 25.34 -8.93 6.26
N ILE A 713 25.58 -7.63 6.06
CA ILE A 713 24.55 -6.63 5.80
C ILE A 713 24.77 -6.06 4.40
N SER A 714 23.74 -6.14 3.55
CA SER A 714 23.73 -5.52 2.22
C SER A 714 22.36 -4.98 1.85
N ILE A 715 22.31 -3.87 1.11
CA ILE A 715 21.05 -3.35 0.57
C ILE A 715 20.62 -4.22 -0.61
N SER A 716 19.37 -4.67 -0.59
CA SER A 716 18.78 -5.35 -1.74
C SER A 716 18.32 -4.32 -2.77
N VAL A 717 19.15 -4.07 -3.80
CA VAL A 717 18.91 -3.03 -4.83
C VAL A 717 17.60 -3.27 -5.59
N SER A 718 17.31 -4.53 -5.94
CA SER A 718 16.05 -4.87 -6.63
C SER A 718 14.83 -4.66 -5.72
N ALA A 719 14.92 -5.02 -4.44
CA ALA A 719 13.86 -4.76 -3.47
C ALA A 719 13.67 -3.26 -3.25
N ALA A 720 14.75 -2.48 -3.07
CA ALA A 720 14.70 -1.03 -2.92
C ALA A 720 14.09 -0.35 -4.17
N ALA A 721 14.50 -0.75 -5.37
CA ALA A 721 13.96 -0.24 -6.62
C ALA A 721 12.46 -0.57 -6.77
N SER A 722 12.05 -1.81 -6.45
CA SER A 722 10.64 -2.21 -6.47
C SER A 722 9.81 -1.40 -5.46
N ARG A 723 10.32 -1.19 -4.24
CA ARG A 723 9.68 -0.37 -3.20
C ARG A 723 9.55 1.10 -3.61
N LEU A 724 10.60 1.68 -4.19
CA LEU A 724 10.57 3.07 -4.67
C LEU A 724 9.45 3.26 -5.71
N LEU A 725 9.33 2.37 -6.70
CA LEU A 725 8.30 2.49 -7.72
C LEU A 725 6.90 2.20 -7.18
N LEU A 726 6.74 1.20 -6.30
CA LEU A 726 5.45 0.90 -5.69
C LEU A 726 4.93 2.04 -4.80
N LEU A 727 5.79 2.64 -3.98
CA LEU A 727 5.39 3.67 -3.02
C LEU A 727 5.23 5.06 -3.66
N TYR A 728 6.10 5.42 -4.62
CA TYR A 728 6.17 6.78 -5.13
C TYR A 728 5.78 6.94 -6.61
N SER A 729 5.26 5.90 -7.26
CA SER A 729 4.74 6.04 -8.64
C SER A 729 3.67 7.14 -8.79
N PRO A 730 2.70 7.35 -7.87
CA PRO A 730 1.73 8.45 -8.02
C PRO A 730 2.41 9.83 -7.98
N LYS A 731 3.45 9.97 -7.15
CA LYS A 731 4.28 11.18 -7.06
C LYS A 731 5.05 11.43 -8.35
N ILE A 732 5.68 10.38 -8.89
CA ILE A 732 6.42 10.44 -10.17
C ILE A 732 5.49 10.83 -11.31
N VAL A 733 4.26 10.29 -11.37
CA VAL A 733 3.26 10.67 -12.39
C VAL A 733 2.89 12.15 -12.27
N GLY A 734 2.58 12.64 -11.06
CA GLY A 734 2.26 14.07 -10.85
C GLY A 734 3.42 14.99 -11.23
N PHE A 735 4.65 14.61 -10.88
CA PHE A 735 5.87 15.33 -11.30
C PHE A 735 6.13 15.25 -12.80
N SER A 736 5.80 14.15 -13.46
CA SER A 736 5.95 14.02 -14.92
C SER A 736 5.07 15.03 -15.66
N ILE A 737 3.82 15.22 -15.18
CA ILE A 737 2.92 16.25 -15.72
C ILE A 737 3.44 17.66 -15.42
N ALA A 738 3.97 17.90 -14.21
CA ALA A 738 4.59 19.18 -13.86
C ALA A 738 5.79 19.51 -14.76
N VAL A 739 6.68 18.54 -15.02
CA VAL A 739 7.83 18.68 -15.92
C VAL A 739 7.40 19.06 -17.33
N LEU A 740 6.32 18.44 -17.84
CA LEU A 740 5.76 18.79 -19.15
C LEU A 740 5.21 20.21 -19.19
N PHE A 741 4.49 20.65 -18.15
CA PHE A 741 4.03 22.03 -18.05
C PHE A 741 5.19 23.03 -17.98
N PHE A 742 6.25 22.74 -17.22
CA PHE A 742 7.44 23.58 -17.19
C PHE A 742 8.17 23.63 -18.53
N ALA A 743 8.20 22.52 -19.29
CA ALA A 743 8.74 22.51 -20.65
C ALA A 743 7.90 23.34 -21.62
N LEU A 744 6.57 23.20 -21.59
CA LEU A 744 5.64 24.00 -22.40
C LEU A 744 5.69 25.49 -22.04
N MET A 745 5.83 25.82 -20.77
CA MET A 745 6.07 27.19 -20.29
C MET A 745 7.29 27.80 -20.99
N ARG A 746 8.38 27.05 -21.17
CA ARG A 746 9.59 27.54 -21.87
C ARG A 746 9.36 27.73 -23.35
N GLN A 747 8.70 26.78 -24.01
CA GLN A 747 8.36 26.91 -25.42
C GLN A 747 7.50 28.15 -25.68
N ALA A 748 6.48 28.38 -24.84
CA ALA A 748 5.64 29.57 -24.89
C ALA A 748 6.44 30.86 -24.61
N TYR A 749 7.33 30.85 -23.62
CA TYR A 749 8.16 32.00 -23.28
C TYR A 749 9.16 32.36 -24.39
N SER A 750 9.81 31.38 -25.02
CA SER A 750 10.71 31.61 -26.17
C SER A 750 9.96 32.19 -27.36
N TRP A 751 8.74 31.71 -27.64
CA TRP A 751 7.90 32.24 -28.70
C TRP A 751 7.50 33.70 -28.43
N ASP A 752 7.11 34.03 -27.19
CA ASP A 752 6.73 35.39 -26.79
C ASP A 752 7.90 36.40 -26.87
N LEU A 753 9.15 35.91 -26.88
CA LEU A 753 10.37 36.70 -27.08
C LEU A 753 10.87 36.71 -28.54
N ASP A 754 10.07 36.19 -29.48
CA ASP A 754 10.44 36.03 -30.90
C ASP A 754 11.69 35.15 -31.15
N LEU A 755 12.07 34.32 -30.16
CA LEU A 755 13.17 33.36 -30.27
C LEU A 755 12.73 32.05 -30.94
N ARG A 756 13.69 31.18 -31.28
CA ARG A 756 13.40 29.82 -31.78
C ARG A 756 12.74 28.98 -30.69
N ILE A 757 11.74 28.18 -31.06
CA ILE A 757 11.08 27.29 -30.12
C ILE A 757 12.03 26.12 -29.82
N PRO A 758 12.48 25.93 -28.57
CA PRO A 758 13.37 24.83 -28.24
C PRO A 758 12.66 23.48 -28.41
N SER A 759 13.42 22.45 -28.77
CA SER A 759 12.92 21.07 -28.76
C SER A 759 12.44 20.69 -27.36
N MET A 760 11.48 19.76 -27.26
CA MET A 760 11.00 19.29 -25.97
C MET A 760 12.11 18.68 -25.10
N LEU A 761 13.09 18.03 -25.72
CA LEU A 761 14.24 17.47 -25.01
C LEU A 761 15.09 18.58 -24.39
N THR A 762 15.40 19.64 -25.15
CA THR A 762 16.16 20.80 -24.68
C THR A 762 15.40 21.54 -23.57
N ALA A 763 14.08 21.68 -23.71
CA ALA A 763 13.23 22.30 -22.70
C ALA A 763 13.20 21.51 -21.38
N VAL A 764 13.10 20.17 -21.43
CA VAL A 764 13.16 19.31 -20.25
C VAL A 764 14.56 19.30 -19.64
N GLU A 765 15.61 19.20 -20.45
CA GLU A 765 16.99 19.26 -19.99
C GLU A 765 17.29 20.54 -19.21
N SER A 766 16.77 21.67 -19.69
CA SER A 766 16.95 22.95 -19.02
C SER A 766 16.29 23.02 -17.63
N ASN A 767 15.32 22.15 -17.31
CA ASN A 767 14.77 22.01 -15.95
C ASN A 767 15.77 21.39 -14.95
N LEU A 768 16.81 20.70 -15.43
CA LEU A 768 17.84 20.06 -14.61
C LEU A 768 19.06 20.96 -14.35
N THR A 769 19.07 22.18 -14.88
CA THR A 769 20.17 23.12 -14.66
C THR A 769 20.11 23.72 -13.24
N LEU A 770 21.16 23.46 -12.45
CA LEU A 770 21.15 23.54 -10.99
C LEU A 770 20.71 24.91 -10.41
N ILE A 771 21.30 26.01 -10.87
CA ILE A 771 21.12 27.34 -10.27
C ILE A 771 19.96 28.12 -10.91
N SER A 772 19.79 28.05 -12.23
CA SER A 772 18.78 28.86 -12.93
C SER A 772 17.36 28.29 -12.81
N HIS A 773 17.21 26.97 -12.72
CA HIS A 773 15.90 26.34 -12.94
C HIS A 773 15.55 25.20 -11.98
N LEU A 774 16.51 24.36 -11.58
CA LEU A 774 16.23 23.28 -10.63
C LEU A 774 15.76 23.84 -9.27
N PHE A 775 16.38 24.93 -8.81
CA PHE A 775 16.00 25.58 -7.56
C PHE A 775 14.54 26.09 -7.57
N PRO A 776 14.10 26.98 -8.48
CA PRO A 776 12.73 27.49 -8.47
C PRO A 776 11.66 26.47 -8.85
N LEU A 777 11.99 25.45 -9.66
CA LEU A 777 11.00 24.48 -10.16
C LEU A 777 10.87 23.21 -9.32
N ALA A 778 11.95 22.77 -8.65
CA ALA A 778 11.95 21.53 -7.88
C ALA A 778 12.13 21.76 -6.38
N ILE A 779 13.03 22.66 -5.96
CA ILE A 779 13.37 22.84 -4.55
C ILE A 779 12.40 23.79 -3.85
N LEU A 780 12.11 24.94 -4.46
CA LEU A 780 11.23 25.96 -3.89
C LEU A 780 9.81 25.43 -3.56
N PRO A 781 9.15 24.62 -4.41
CA PRO A 781 7.84 24.04 -4.08
C PRO A 781 7.87 23.10 -2.88
N ILE A 782 8.99 22.40 -2.65
CA ILE A 782 9.16 21.54 -1.48
C ILE A 782 9.20 22.40 -0.21
N PHE A 783 9.97 23.50 -0.20
CA PHE A 783 9.97 24.45 0.91
C PHE A 783 8.60 25.09 1.13
N PHE A 784 7.90 25.44 0.05
CA PHE A 784 6.52 25.96 0.15
C PHE A 784 5.56 24.93 0.75
N SER A 785 5.75 23.63 0.48
CA SER A 785 4.91 22.58 1.09
C SER A 785 5.10 22.48 2.61
N PHE A 786 6.31 22.73 3.13
CA PHE A 786 6.54 22.86 4.58
C PHE A 786 5.81 24.07 5.17
N PHE A 787 5.88 25.22 4.48
CA PHE A 787 5.15 26.41 4.88
C PHE A 787 3.63 26.17 4.90
N LEU A 788 3.10 25.48 3.89
CA LEU A 788 1.68 25.14 3.83
C LEU A 788 1.28 24.15 4.93
N SER A 789 2.14 23.18 5.27
CA SER A 789 1.90 22.28 6.41
C SER A 789 1.80 23.05 7.73
N LEU A 790 2.64 24.07 7.94
CA LEU A 790 2.55 24.97 9.10
C LEU A 790 1.23 25.74 9.12
N LEU A 791 0.83 26.30 7.98
CA LEU A 791 -0.42 27.07 7.85
C LEU A 791 -1.65 26.20 8.13
N MET A 792 -1.63 24.94 7.67
CA MET A 792 -2.73 23.99 7.80
C MET A 792 -2.70 23.19 9.11
N SER A 793 -1.76 23.49 10.03
CA SER A 793 -1.56 22.76 11.29
C SER A 793 -1.40 21.24 11.10
N GLN A 794 -0.74 20.84 10.00
CA GLN A 794 -0.45 19.44 9.66
C GLN A 794 0.92 19.02 10.22
N PRO A 795 1.14 17.73 10.52
CA PRO A 795 2.46 17.25 10.94
C PRO A 795 3.52 17.54 9.87
N LEU A 796 4.66 18.05 10.32
CA LEU A 796 5.79 18.32 9.42
C LEU A 796 6.47 17.00 9.03
N PRO A 797 6.66 16.74 7.72
CA PRO A 797 7.40 15.57 7.30
C PRO A 797 8.87 15.67 7.69
N PRO A 798 9.58 14.53 7.82
CA PRO A 798 11.00 14.54 8.12
C PRO A 798 11.78 15.28 7.01
N PHE A 799 12.58 16.27 7.40
CA PHE A 799 13.17 17.22 6.46
C PHE A 799 14.08 16.55 5.42
N ALA A 800 15.04 15.74 5.86
CA ALA A 800 16.07 15.16 4.98
C ALA A 800 15.50 14.13 4.00
N SER A 801 14.71 13.16 4.49
CA SER A 801 14.15 12.11 3.63
C SER A 801 13.08 12.66 2.68
N PHE A 802 12.22 13.58 3.15
CA PHE A 802 11.18 14.18 2.31
C PHE A 802 11.76 14.97 1.15
N ILE A 803 12.78 15.80 1.39
CA ILE A 803 13.49 16.53 0.33
C ILE A 803 14.20 15.54 -0.59
N GLY A 804 14.99 14.61 -0.03
CA GLY A 804 15.78 13.65 -0.81
C GLY A 804 14.92 12.81 -1.75
N ILE A 805 13.84 12.21 -1.26
CA ILE A 805 12.95 11.37 -2.07
C ILE A 805 12.14 12.19 -3.06
N SER A 806 11.70 13.40 -2.68
CA SER A 806 11.03 14.31 -3.63
C SER A 806 11.94 14.67 -4.80
N LEU A 807 13.21 14.97 -4.54
CA LEU A 807 14.19 15.27 -5.58
C LEU A 807 14.49 14.03 -6.45
N ILE A 808 14.66 12.85 -5.85
CA ILE A 808 14.83 11.59 -6.60
C ILE A 808 13.64 11.36 -7.53
N CYS A 809 12.40 11.51 -7.03
CA CYS A 809 11.20 11.34 -7.84
C CYS A 809 11.11 12.38 -8.98
N TYR A 810 11.50 13.63 -8.72
CA TYR A 810 11.49 14.69 -9.74
C TYR A 810 12.54 14.44 -10.84
N ILE A 811 13.76 14.02 -10.45
CA ILE A 811 14.81 13.62 -11.38
C ILE A 811 14.37 12.42 -12.22
N PHE A 812 13.78 11.42 -11.58
CA PHE A 812 13.22 10.25 -12.25
C PHE A 812 12.12 10.64 -13.25
N ALA A 813 11.21 11.54 -12.87
CA ALA A 813 10.17 12.05 -13.76
C ALA A 813 10.75 12.76 -15.01
N ASN A 814 11.83 13.56 -14.85
CA ASN A 814 12.52 14.17 -15.99
C ASN A 814 13.12 13.10 -16.92
N GLY A 815 13.76 12.06 -16.37
CA GLY A 815 14.31 10.97 -17.16
C GLY A 815 13.24 10.15 -17.87
N PHE A 816 12.12 9.87 -17.21
CA PHE A 816 10.96 9.19 -17.80
C PHE A 816 10.37 9.98 -18.97
N ILE A 817 10.16 11.29 -18.79
CA ILE A 817 9.68 12.17 -19.87
C ILE A 817 10.72 12.27 -21.00
N ALA A 818 12.02 12.31 -20.71
CA ALA A 818 13.06 12.31 -21.74
C ALA A 818 13.03 11.02 -22.59
N ILE A 819 12.81 9.86 -21.97
CA ILE A 819 12.62 8.59 -22.69
C ILE A 819 11.39 8.67 -23.60
N LEU A 820 10.26 9.17 -23.10
CA LEU A 820 9.04 9.34 -23.88
C LEU A 820 9.23 10.30 -25.07
N ILE A 821 9.96 11.40 -24.87
CA ILE A 821 10.33 12.35 -25.92
C ILE A 821 11.19 11.68 -26.99
N LEU A 822 12.22 10.91 -26.61
CA LEU A 822 13.11 10.24 -27.55
C LEU A 822 12.40 9.16 -28.36
N ILE A 823 11.55 8.35 -27.71
CA ILE A 823 10.74 7.33 -28.40
C ILE A 823 9.80 7.99 -29.41
N SER A 824 9.06 9.03 -28.99
CA SER A 824 8.15 9.72 -29.91
C SER A 824 8.88 10.40 -31.06
N HIS A 825 10.03 11.04 -30.81
CA HIS A 825 10.86 11.65 -31.84
C HIS A 825 11.38 10.61 -32.85
N LEU A 826 11.83 9.44 -32.38
CA LEU A 826 12.25 8.33 -33.24
C LEU A 826 11.10 7.85 -34.13
N VAL A 827 9.90 7.70 -33.56
CA VAL A 827 8.69 7.30 -34.31
C VAL A 827 8.38 8.29 -35.43
N PHE A 828 8.37 9.60 -35.14
CA PHE A 828 8.13 10.62 -36.17
C PHE A 828 9.23 10.66 -37.22
N PHE A 829 10.49 10.53 -36.82
CA PHE A 829 11.61 10.52 -37.75
C PHE A 829 11.51 9.34 -38.73
N VAL A 830 11.29 8.13 -38.23
CA VAL A 830 11.11 6.93 -39.06
C VAL A 830 9.88 7.07 -39.96
N ALA A 831 8.75 7.55 -39.41
CA ALA A 831 7.53 7.77 -40.20
C ALA A 831 7.72 8.81 -41.31
N ALA A 832 8.43 9.91 -41.04
CA ALA A 832 8.72 10.94 -42.03
C ALA A 832 9.67 10.43 -43.12
N VAL A 833 10.73 9.69 -42.76
CA VAL A 833 11.66 9.08 -43.74
C VAL A 833 10.93 8.08 -44.63
N ILE A 834 10.12 7.19 -44.05
CA ILE A 834 9.31 6.22 -44.80
C ILE A 834 8.34 6.95 -45.74
N HIS A 835 7.64 7.99 -45.25
CA HIS A 835 6.70 8.76 -46.08
C HIS A 835 7.41 9.49 -47.23
N ILE A 836 8.53 10.16 -46.97
CA ILE A 836 9.33 10.84 -48.01
C ILE A 836 9.84 9.81 -49.03
N PHE A 837 10.31 8.64 -48.58
CA PHE A 837 10.75 7.56 -49.45
C PHE A 837 9.62 7.05 -50.35
N ILE A 838 8.47 6.69 -49.77
CA ILE A 838 7.29 6.22 -50.51
C ILE A 838 6.84 7.28 -51.51
N LYS A 839 6.70 8.54 -51.09
CA LYS A 839 6.24 9.64 -51.95
C LYS A 839 7.22 9.93 -53.07
N THR A 840 8.54 9.89 -52.81
CA THR A 840 9.56 10.07 -53.84
C THR A 840 9.56 8.91 -54.84
N ARG A 841 9.45 7.66 -54.37
CA ARG A 841 9.33 6.47 -55.23
C ARG A 841 8.03 6.48 -56.04
N TRP A 842 6.92 6.93 -55.43
CA TRP A 842 5.65 7.11 -56.09
C TRP A 842 5.72 8.17 -57.18
N GLN A 843 6.32 9.34 -56.91
CA GLN A 843 6.52 10.40 -57.90
C GLN A 843 7.42 9.97 -59.06
N MET A 844 8.42 9.11 -58.81
CA MET A 844 9.23 8.50 -59.88
C MET A 844 8.45 7.44 -60.66
N TRP A 845 7.57 6.67 -60.01
CA TRP A 845 6.74 5.67 -60.66
C TRP A 845 5.62 6.29 -61.50
N GLU A 846 4.98 7.36 -61.00
CA GLU A 846 3.97 8.15 -61.71
C GLU A 846 4.55 8.87 -62.94
N ARG A 847 5.84 9.24 -62.91
CA ARG A 847 6.55 9.75 -64.11
C ARG A 847 6.82 8.68 -65.17
N ASN A 848 6.81 7.40 -64.81
CA ASN A 848 7.11 6.28 -65.70
C ASN A 848 5.87 5.51 -66.17
N VAL A 849 4.71 5.63 -65.52
CA VAL A 849 3.48 4.88 -65.86
C VAL A 849 2.26 5.81 -65.82
N CYS A 850 1.56 5.93 -66.95
CA CYS A 850 0.37 6.77 -67.08
C CYS A 850 -0.88 6.04 -66.54
N PHE A 851 -1.23 6.26 -65.27
CA PHE A 851 -2.46 5.70 -64.66
C PHE A 851 -3.71 6.51 -65.02
N ILE A 852 -4.26 6.28 -66.21
CA ILE A 852 -5.52 6.90 -66.67
C ILE A 852 -6.73 6.42 -65.83
N PHE A 853 -6.71 5.18 -65.34
CA PHE A 853 -7.84 4.56 -64.64
C PHE A 853 -8.07 5.08 -63.22
N LEU A 854 -7.00 5.40 -62.47
CA LEU A 854 -7.11 5.96 -61.12
C LEU A 854 -7.62 7.41 -61.13
N ARG A 855 -7.22 8.17 -62.16
CA ARG A 855 -7.68 9.55 -62.39
C ARG A 855 -9.17 9.60 -62.74
N TRP A 856 -9.66 8.59 -63.47
CA TRP A 856 -11.08 8.40 -63.77
C TRP A 856 -11.90 8.00 -62.53
N PHE A 857 -11.38 7.10 -61.68
CA PHE A 857 -12.06 6.68 -60.43
C PHE A 857 -12.17 7.83 -59.41
N VAL A 858 -11.11 8.64 -59.25
CA VAL A 858 -11.14 9.83 -58.38
C VAL A 858 -12.10 10.90 -58.93
N ASN A 859 -12.15 11.11 -60.25
CA ASN A 859 -13.13 12.01 -60.85
C ASN A 859 -14.58 11.53 -60.67
N ASN A 860 -14.86 10.23 -60.72
CA ASN A 860 -16.20 9.70 -60.50
C ASN A 860 -16.62 9.70 -59.01
N SER A 861 -15.67 9.70 -58.08
CA SER A 861 -15.98 9.85 -56.64
C SER A 861 -16.48 11.26 -56.28
N SER A 862 -16.26 12.27 -57.14
CA SER A 862 -16.64 13.68 -56.92
C SER A 862 -18.15 13.93 -56.77
N SER A 863 -19.00 13.00 -57.22
CA SER A 863 -20.47 13.10 -57.12
C SER A 863 -20.97 13.07 -55.66
N PHE A 864 -20.34 12.26 -54.79
CA PHE A 864 -20.65 12.22 -53.36
C PHE A 864 -20.17 13.47 -52.58
N PHE A 865 -19.28 14.28 -53.16
CA PHE A 865 -18.71 15.49 -52.55
C PHE A 865 -19.55 16.77 -52.78
N SER A 866 -20.69 16.68 -53.47
CA SER A 866 -21.55 17.82 -53.84
C SER A 866 -22.60 18.21 -52.79
N LEU A 867 -22.78 17.41 -51.73
CA LEU A 867 -23.73 17.69 -50.64
C LEU A 867 -23.29 18.94 -49.85
N LYS A 868 -24.18 19.93 -49.68
CA LYS A 868 -23.92 21.16 -48.89
C LYS A 868 -23.35 20.89 -47.50
N VAL A 869 -23.75 19.78 -46.87
CA VAL A 869 -23.23 19.34 -45.56
C VAL A 869 -21.74 18.99 -45.63
N VAL A 870 -21.30 18.29 -46.68
CA VAL A 870 -19.88 17.92 -46.90
C VAL A 870 -19.05 19.17 -47.21
N GLN A 871 -19.61 20.18 -47.89
CA GLN A 871 -18.93 21.46 -48.14
C GLN A 871 -18.77 22.30 -46.87
N VAL A 872 -19.77 22.34 -45.99
CA VAL A 872 -19.70 23.04 -44.69
C VAL A 872 -18.74 22.31 -43.72
N LEU A 873 -18.76 20.98 -43.69
CA LEU A 873 -17.80 20.18 -42.91
C LEU A 873 -16.35 20.34 -43.40
N ARG A 874 -16.15 20.53 -44.71
CA ARG A 874 -14.83 20.80 -45.31
C ARG A 874 -14.32 22.23 -45.03
N ALA A 875 -15.22 23.19 -44.80
CA ALA A 875 -14.85 24.59 -44.58
C ALA A 875 -14.16 24.83 -43.23
N ASN A 876 -14.40 24.00 -42.20
CA ASN A 876 -13.77 24.12 -40.88
C ASN A 876 -13.39 22.73 -40.30
N PRO A 877 -12.35 22.06 -40.82
CA PRO A 877 -11.99 20.69 -40.41
C PRO A 877 -11.66 20.57 -38.91
N VAL A 878 -11.11 21.64 -38.31
CA VAL A 878 -10.80 21.69 -36.87
C VAL A 878 -12.07 21.71 -36.01
N LEU A 879 -13.14 22.37 -36.46
CA LEU A 879 -14.41 22.42 -35.74
C LEU A 879 -15.11 21.07 -35.77
N VAL A 880 -15.09 20.39 -36.92
CA VAL A 880 -15.67 19.04 -37.07
C VAL A 880 -14.94 18.07 -36.15
N LEU A 881 -13.61 18.11 -36.14
CA LEU A 881 -12.77 17.30 -35.26
C LEU A 881 -13.05 17.57 -33.77
N ALA A 882 -13.25 18.85 -33.40
CA ALA A 882 -13.61 19.22 -32.04
C ALA A 882 -14.95 18.61 -31.62
N LEU A 883 -15.97 18.76 -32.47
CA LEU A 883 -17.33 18.26 -32.20
C LEU A 883 -17.33 16.73 -32.11
N THR A 884 -16.66 16.03 -33.02
CA THR A 884 -16.56 14.56 -32.96
C THR A 884 -15.81 14.09 -31.72
N ALA A 885 -14.70 14.74 -31.35
CA ALA A 885 -13.96 14.43 -30.13
C ALA A 885 -14.82 14.65 -28.86
N MET A 886 -15.57 15.76 -28.79
CA MET A 886 -16.45 16.06 -27.65
C MET A 886 -17.62 15.07 -27.54
N VAL A 887 -18.24 14.71 -28.66
CA VAL A 887 -19.33 13.71 -28.69
C VAL A 887 -18.81 12.35 -28.22
N LEU A 888 -17.68 11.90 -28.75
CA LEU A 888 -17.10 10.60 -28.39
C LEU A 888 -16.66 10.55 -26.93
N SER A 889 -16.12 11.67 -26.42
CA SER A 889 -15.76 11.83 -25.00
C SER A 889 -16.96 11.81 -24.04
N SER A 890 -18.16 12.14 -24.54
CA SER A 890 -19.38 12.28 -23.73
C SER A 890 -20.29 11.06 -23.81
N LEU A 891 -20.31 10.37 -24.96
CA LEU A 891 -21.24 9.27 -25.22
C LEU A 891 -20.58 7.89 -25.16
N VAL A 892 -19.29 7.79 -25.48
CA VAL A 892 -18.60 6.49 -25.57
C VAL A 892 -17.62 6.32 -24.43
N HIS A 893 -16.51 7.06 -24.46
CA HIS A 893 -15.52 7.06 -23.36
C HIS A 893 -14.60 8.29 -23.50
N PRO A 894 -14.20 8.95 -22.39
CA PRO A 894 -13.40 10.18 -22.44
C PRO A 894 -12.07 10.03 -23.19
N SER A 895 -11.42 8.86 -23.07
CA SER A 895 -10.15 8.57 -23.77
C SER A 895 -10.27 8.62 -25.30
N PHE A 896 -11.41 8.25 -25.89
CA PHE A 896 -11.55 8.23 -27.34
C PHE A 896 -11.62 9.64 -27.94
N GLY A 897 -12.23 10.59 -27.22
CA GLY A 897 -12.14 12.01 -27.59
C GLY A 897 -10.70 12.52 -27.55
N LEU A 898 -9.92 12.10 -26.55
CA LEU A 898 -8.49 12.43 -26.46
C LEU A 898 -7.66 11.73 -27.55
N LEU A 899 -8.01 10.50 -27.95
CA LEU A 899 -7.36 9.81 -29.07
C LEU A 899 -7.54 10.56 -30.39
N ILE A 900 -8.74 11.11 -30.66
CA ILE A 900 -8.97 11.97 -31.83
C ILE A 900 -8.04 13.19 -31.79
N LEU A 901 -7.89 13.81 -30.62
CA LEU A 901 -6.96 14.93 -30.42
C LEU A 901 -5.49 14.51 -30.65
N LEU A 902 -5.09 13.32 -30.20
CA LEU A 902 -3.75 12.79 -30.44
C LEU A 902 -3.48 12.56 -31.93
N PHE A 903 -4.43 11.99 -32.67
CA PHE A 903 -4.30 11.82 -34.11
C PHE A 903 -4.14 13.17 -34.83
N TYR A 904 -4.85 14.21 -34.37
CA TYR A 904 -4.67 15.56 -34.88
C TYR A 904 -3.26 16.10 -34.68
N HIS A 905 -2.73 16.01 -33.44
CA HIS A 905 -1.37 16.45 -33.14
C HIS A 905 -0.33 15.62 -33.91
N PHE A 906 -0.54 14.31 -34.02
CA PHE A 906 0.32 13.42 -34.81
C PHE A 906 0.40 13.86 -36.27
N PHE A 907 -0.75 14.15 -36.89
CA PHE A 907 -0.81 14.65 -38.27
C PHE A 907 -0.10 16.00 -38.44
N CYS A 908 -0.26 16.91 -37.48
CA CYS A 908 0.44 18.21 -37.49
C CYS A 908 1.96 18.04 -37.41
N CYS A 909 2.45 17.22 -36.46
CA CYS A 909 3.88 16.92 -36.32
C CYS A 909 4.46 16.27 -37.58
N HIS A 910 3.77 15.26 -38.12
CA HIS A 910 4.20 14.53 -39.32
C HIS A 910 4.30 15.45 -40.54
N ASN A 911 3.30 16.30 -40.77
CA ASN A 911 3.32 17.24 -41.90
C ASN A 911 4.42 18.29 -41.78
N ALA A 912 4.65 18.83 -40.59
CA ALA A 912 5.71 19.81 -40.34
C ALA A 912 7.09 19.20 -40.64
N LEU A 913 7.34 17.97 -40.14
CA LEU A 913 8.60 17.27 -40.34
C LEU A 913 8.82 16.82 -41.80
N CYS A 914 7.77 16.32 -42.48
CA CYS A 914 7.86 15.98 -43.90
C CYS A 914 8.12 17.21 -44.79
N SER A 915 7.55 18.37 -44.44
CA SER A 915 7.72 19.61 -45.20
C SER A 915 9.14 20.19 -45.06
N GLU A 916 9.76 20.03 -43.88
CA GLU A 916 11.17 20.35 -43.66
C GLU A 916 12.09 19.43 -44.49
N GLY A 917 11.90 18.11 -44.41
CA GLY A 917 12.72 17.13 -45.12
C GLY A 917 12.66 17.24 -46.65
N TYR A 918 11.51 17.65 -47.21
CA TYR A 918 11.37 17.93 -48.65
C TYR A 918 12.23 19.12 -49.11
N ASN A 919 12.24 20.21 -48.32
CA ASN A 919 13.01 21.41 -48.65
C ASN A 919 14.53 21.16 -48.51
N GLY A 920 14.92 20.29 -47.56
CA GLY A 920 16.29 19.77 -47.44
C GLY A 920 16.71 18.90 -48.63
N SER A 921 15.80 18.06 -49.16
CA SER A 921 16.04 17.24 -50.34
C SER A 921 16.12 18.03 -51.65
N GLU A 922 15.41 19.16 -51.79
CA GLU A 922 15.57 20.08 -52.93
C GLU A 922 16.90 20.84 -52.86
N ARG A 923 17.35 21.23 -51.66
CA ARG A 923 18.71 21.79 -51.45
C ARG A 923 19.82 20.78 -51.79
N LEU A 924 19.59 19.49 -51.59
CA LEU A 924 20.57 18.43 -51.90
C LEU A 924 20.74 18.17 -53.41
N LYS A 925 19.88 18.70 -54.28
CA LYS A 925 20.05 18.61 -55.75
C LYS A 925 21.11 19.57 -56.31
N PHE A 926 21.72 20.41 -55.48
CA PHE A 926 22.86 21.27 -55.86
C PHE A 926 24.03 21.13 -54.86
N LYS A 927 24.67 19.96 -54.85
CA LYS A 927 26.11 19.72 -54.55
C LYS A 927 26.29 18.23 -54.29
N PHE A 928 26.62 17.50 -55.35
CA PHE A 928 27.19 16.17 -55.24
C PHE A 928 28.70 16.35 -55.17
N ASP A 929 29.26 16.35 -53.97
CA ASP A 929 30.67 15.99 -53.79
C ASP A 929 30.83 15.19 -52.50
N GLY A 930 31.55 14.08 -52.61
CA GLY A 930 31.48 12.96 -51.68
C GLY A 930 32.08 13.27 -50.30
N SER A 931 31.27 13.12 -49.25
CA SER A 931 31.74 12.81 -47.90
C SER A 931 30.58 12.32 -47.03
N PHE A 932 30.61 11.04 -46.69
CA PHE A 932 29.74 10.42 -45.70
C PHE A 932 30.18 10.86 -44.30
N ASN A 933 29.63 11.97 -43.80
CA ASN A 933 29.64 12.30 -42.37
C ASN A 933 28.53 13.33 -42.06
N ARG A 934 27.31 12.85 -41.84
CA ARG A 934 26.23 13.63 -41.19
C ARG A 934 25.44 12.73 -40.25
N THR A 935 25.95 12.59 -39.04
CA THR A 935 25.17 12.19 -37.86
C THR A 935 24.93 13.46 -37.06
N PHE A 936 23.66 13.80 -36.85
CA PHE A 936 23.13 14.96 -36.08
C PHE A 936 23.39 16.36 -36.66
N PRO A 937 22.35 17.21 -36.81
CA PRO A 937 22.56 18.65 -36.97
C PRO A 937 23.17 19.19 -35.67
N SER A 938 24.37 19.76 -35.76
CA SER A 938 24.94 20.60 -34.70
C SER A 938 24.17 21.92 -34.66
N GLU A 939 23.64 22.28 -33.48
CA GLU A 939 23.10 23.61 -33.21
C GLU A 939 24.27 24.60 -33.11
N ASP A 940 24.59 25.28 -34.21
CA ASP A 940 25.44 26.47 -34.17
C ASP A 940 24.56 27.70 -33.91
N ASN A 941 24.72 28.27 -32.72
CA ASN A 941 24.17 29.57 -32.32
C ASN A 941 24.83 30.68 -33.16
N SER A 942 24.16 31.13 -34.22
CA SER A 942 24.44 32.42 -34.85
C SER A 942 23.30 33.39 -34.50
N ASN A 943 23.53 34.21 -33.47
CA ASN A 943 22.68 35.35 -33.13
C ASN A 943 23.02 36.50 -34.08
N SER A 944 22.18 36.72 -35.09
CA SER A 944 22.09 37.95 -35.88
C SER A 944 20.63 38.42 -35.84
N PRO A 945 20.32 39.68 -35.49
CA PRO A 945 18.93 40.13 -35.31
C PRO A 945 18.15 40.34 -36.62
N ASP A 946 18.79 40.24 -37.80
CA ASP A 946 18.21 40.70 -39.07
C ASP A 946 18.04 39.63 -40.17
N SER A 947 18.07 38.33 -39.84
CA SER A 947 17.73 37.29 -40.83
C SER A 947 16.26 36.86 -40.71
N SER A 948 15.47 37.11 -41.75
CA SER A 948 14.09 36.59 -41.87
C SER A 948 14.06 35.08 -41.69
N LYS A 949 13.25 34.56 -40.75
CA LYS A 949 13.10 33.11 -40.48
C LYS A 949 12.83 32.35 -41.79
N SER A 950 13.61 31.31 -42.09
CA SER A 950 13.37 30.49 -43.29
C SER A 950 12.09 29.66 -43.15
N PHE A 951 11.49 29.25 -44.27
CA PHE A 951 10.31 28.37 -44.25
C PHE A 951 10.59 27.05 -43.51
N GLY A 952 11.79 26.48 -43.66
CA GLY A 952 12.21 25.28 -42.93
C GLY A 952 12.30 25.51 -41.42
N ASP A 953 12.88 26.63 -40.99
CA ASP A 953 12.95 26.99 -39.56
C ASP A 953 11.56 27.18 -38.96
N SER A 954 10.62 27.75 -39.72
CA SER A 954 9.23 27.94 -39.27
C SER A 954 8.46 26.61 -39.15
N GLN A 955 8.71 25.64 -40.03
CA GLN A 955 8.15 24.29 -39.91
C GLN A 955 8.75 23.53 -38.73
N LEU A 956 10.03 23.73 -38.43
CA LEU A 956 10.69 23.12 -37.28
C LEU A 956 10.17 23.70 -35.95
N ASP A 957 9.99 25.01 -35.85
CA ASP A 957 9.33 25.67 -34.71
C ASP A 957 7.91 25.11 -34.50
N LEU A 958 7.14 24.94 -35.58
CA LEU A 958 5.80 24.35 -35.55
C LEU A 958 5.82 22.89 -35.07
N PHE A 959 6.79 22.09 -35.52
CA PHE A 959 6.98 20.72 -35.06
C PHE A 959 7.26 20.68 -33.56
N HIS A 960 8.18 21.49 -33.05
CA HIS A 960 8.53 21.52 -31.63
C HIS A 960 7.35 21.92 -30.73
N HIS A 961 6.54 22.90 -31.15
CA HIS A 961 5.32 23.30 -30.45
C HIS A 961 4.27 22.17 -30.44
N CYS A 962 3.98 21.58 -31.60
CA CYS A 962 2.99 20.50 -31.71
C CYS A 962 3.44 19.24 -30.96
N HIS A 963 4.73 18.94 -30.96
CA HIS A 963 5.30 17.80 -30.24
C HIS A 963 5.16 17.97 -28.72
N GLY A 964 5.32 19.18 -28.19
CA GLY A 964 5.07 19.46 -26.77
C GLY A 964 3.63 19.19 -26.36
N LEU A 965 2.66 19.68 -27.14
CA LEU A 965 1.24 19.42 -26.90
C LEU A 965 0.92 17.92 -27.01
N LEU A 966 1.43 17.25 -28.04
CA LEU A 966 1.25 15.81 -28.23
C LEU A 966 1.66 15.01 -26.99
N ILE A 967 2.82 15.30 -26.39
CA ILE A 967 3.31 14.54 -25.24
C ILE A 967 2.44 14.79 -23.99
N LEU A 968 2.03 16.04 -23.74
CA LEU A 968 1.10 16.35 -22.64
C LEU A 968 -0.23 15.61 -22.80
N HIS A 969 -0.82 15.68 -23.99
CA HIS A 969 -2.09 15.02 -24.28
C HIS A 969 -1.97 13.49 -24.33
N LEU A 970 -0.78 12.96 -24.64
CA LEU A 970 -0.50 11.52 -24.57
C LEU A 970 -0.54 11.05 -23.13
N VAL A 971 0.13 11.76 -22.22
CA VAL A 971 0.07 11.47 -20.78
C VAL A 971 -1.37 11.61 -20.27
N ALA A 972 -2.09 12.66 -20.67
CA ALA A 972 -3.51 12.84 -20.31
C ALA A 972 -4.38 11.66 -20.78
N THR A 973 -4.15 11.14 -21.98
CA THR A 973 -4.86 9.97 -22.53
C THR A 973 -4.51 8.70 -21.75
N MET A 974 -3.24 8.51 -21.42
CA MET A 974 -2.75 7.36 -20.65
C MET A 974 -3.32 7.31 -19.22
N MET A 975 -3.69 8.45 -18.63
CA MET A 975 -4.37 8.48 -17.32
C MET A 975 -5.73 7.76 -17.32
N PHE A 976 -6.39 7.65 -18.49
CA PHE A 976 -7.63 6.91 -18.68
C PHE A 976 -7.42 5.48 -19.21
N ALA A 977 -6.17 5.02 -19.39
CA ALA A 977 -5.92 3.68 -19.90
C ALA A 977 -6.54 2.56 -19.04
N PRO A 978 -6.50 2.63 -17.69
CA PRO A 978 -7.18 1.64 -16.85
C PRO A 978 -8.71 1.62 -17.08
N SER A 979 -9.35 2.79 -17.12
CA SER A 979 -10.81 2.86 -17.28
C SER A 979 -11.27 2.35 -18.64
N VAL A 980 -10.46 2.55 -19.69
CA VAL A 980 -10.70 1.95 -21.03
C VAL A 980 -10.71 0.42 -20.98
N VAL A 981 -9.79 -0.19 -20.23
CA VAL A 981 -9.75 -1.65 -20.07
C VAL A 981 -11.04 -2.15 -19.41
N ALA A 982 -11.49 -1.47 -18.36
CA ALA A 982 -12.75 -1.78 -17.69
C ALA A 982 -13.97 -1.55 -18.60
N TRP A 983 -13.95 -0.52 -19.44
CA TRP A 983 -15.00 -0.25 -20.41
C TRP A 983 -15.09 -1.33 -21.49
N PHE A 984 -13.97 -1.82 -22.04
CA PHE A 984 -13.96 -2.91 -23.02
C PHE A 984 -14.59 -4.20 -22.47
N GLN A 985 -14.38 -4.49 -21.17
CA GLN A 985 -15.02 -5.62 -20.50
C GLN A 985 -16.56 -5.49 -20.49
N ARG A 986 -17.08 -4.26 -20.42
CA ARG A 986 -18.52 -3.97 -20.32
C ARG A 986 -19.26 -3.93 -21.66
N LEU A 987 -18.58 -3.95 -22.80
CA LEU A 987 -19.21 -3.89 -24.13
C LEU A 987 -20.25 -5.00 -24.37
N ALA A 988 -20.10 -6.16 -23.71
CA ALA A 988 -21.04 -7.27 -23.80
C ALA A 988 -22.22 -7.18 -22.79
N LEU A 989 -22.16 -6.27 -21.81
CA LEU A 989 -23.04 -6.24 -20.63
C LEU A 989 -24.00 -5.02 -20.59
N GLY A 990 -23.96 -4.15 -21.60
CA GLY A 990 -24.81 -2.97 -21.74
C GLY A 990 -24.05 -1.65 -21.65
N GLU A 991 -24.55 -0.60 -22.30
CA GLU A 991 -23.89 0.72 -22.34
C GLU A 991 -24.17 1.53 -21.07
N SER A 992 -23.12 1.90 -20.34
CA SER A 992 -23.17 2.97 -19.33
C SER A 992 -22.47 4.21 -19.88
N LEU A 993 -23.15 5.35 -19.84
CA LEU A 993 -22.55 6.63 -20.23
C LEU A 993 -21.33 6.94 -19.35
N PRO A 994 -20.29 7.58 -19.89
CA PRO A 994 -19.18 8.11 -19.11
C PRO A 994 -19.63 9.01 -17.97
N TRP A 995 -18.83 9.05 -16.90
CA TRP A 995 -19.05 10.00 -15.82
C TRP A 995 -18.98 11.44 -16.33
N LEU A 996 -20.00 12.24 -15.98
CA LEU A 996 -20.13 13.62 -16.42
C LEU A 996 -18.88 14.45 -16.09
N LEU A 997 -18.29 14.24 -14.90
CA LEU A 997 -17.07 14.92 -14.48
C LEU A 997 -15.92 14.67 -15.46
N ASP A 998 -15.67 13.40 -15.80
CA ASP A 998 -14.55 13.04 -16.69
C ASP A 998 -14.79 13.57 -18.11
N SER A 999 -16.02 13.51 -18.62
CA SER A 999 -16.37 14.08 -19.92
C SER A 999 -16.15 15.59 -19.97
N VAL A 1000 -16.60 16.35 -18.97
CA VAL A 1000 -16.40 17.82 -18.91
C VAL A 1000 -14.92 18.17 -18.86
N LEU A 1001 -14.14 17.45 -18.03
CA LEU A 1001 -12.70 17.70 -17.94
C LEU A 1001 -12.00 17.36 -19.26
N CYS A 1002 -12.33 16.24 -19.90
CA CYS A 1002 -11.78 15.87 -21.20
C CYS A 1002 -12.14 16.87 -22.30
N ILE A 1003 -13.35 17.42 -22.30
CA ILE A 1003 -13.72 18.53 -23.19
C ILE A 1003 -12.79 19.73 -22.96
N GLY A 1004 -12.50 20.08 -21.70
CA GLY A 1004 -11.50 21.11 -21.38
C GLY A 1004 -10.13 20.80 -21.99
N VAL A 1005 -9.65 19.57 -21.89
CA VAL A 1005 -8.36 19.14 -22.47
C VAL A 1005 -8.37 19.14 -24.01
N ILE A 1006 -9.49 18.78 -24.63
CA ILE A 1006 -9.70 18.88 -26.09
C ILE A 1006 -9.64 20.35 -26.52
N LEU A 1007 -10.31 21.24 -25.80
CA LEU A 1007 -10.27 22.68 -26.04
C LEU A 1007 -8.84 23.24 -25.89
N HIS A 1008 -8.06 22.75 -24.93
CA HIS A 1008 -6.65 23.10 -24.78
C HIS A 1008 -5.85 22.83 -26.07
N GLY A 1009 -5.92 21.60 -26.60
CA GLY A 1009 -5.15 21.23 -27.79
C GLY A 1009 -5.60 21.93 -29.07
N ILE A 1010 -6.90 22.21 -29.19
CA ILE A 1010 -7.48 22.87 -30.37
C ILE A 1010 -7.27 24.39 -30.35
N CYS A 1011 -7.34 25.03 -29.18
CA CYS A 1011 -7.14 26.47 -29.05
C CYS A 1011 -5.67 26.87 -29.19
N ASN A 1012 -4.76 26.02 -28.73
CA ASN A 1012 -3.32 26.29 -28.77
C ASN A 1012 -2.62 25.54 -29.92
N SER A 1013 -3.34 25.07 -30.94
CA SER A 1013 -2.75 24.27 -32.01
C SER A 1013 -1.74 25.00 -32.90
N LYS A 1014 -1.70 26.35 -32.83
CA LYS A 1014 -0.69 27.17 -33.49
C LYS A 1014 -0.06 28.10 -32.45
N PRO A 1015 1.26 28.37 -32.54
CA PRO A 1015 1.96 29.20 -31.57
C PRO A 1015 1.50 30.67 -31.60
N GLU A 1016 1.00 31.15 -32.74
CA GLU A 1016 0.37 32.48 -32.90
C GLU A 1016 -0.79 32.73 -31.93
N PHE A 1017 -1.46 31.67 -31.45
CA PHE A 1017 -2.60 31.77 -30.53
C PHE A 1017 -2.20 31.90 -29.06
N ASN A 1018 -0.89 31.89 -28.75
CA ASN A 1018 -0.37 31.95 -27.37
C ASN A 1018 -0.45 33.37 -26.76
N SER A 1019 -0.62 34.42 -27.58
CA SER A 1019 -0.75 35.80 -27.12
C SER A 1019 -2.21 36.27 -27.22
N SER A 1020 -2.81 36.65 -26.09
CA SER A 1020 -4.19 37.13 -26.03
C SER A 1020 -4.26 38.51 -25.38
N PHE A 1021 -4.75 39.49 -26.14
CA PHE A 1021 -4.99 40.85 -25.65
C PHE A 1021 -6.29 40.92 -24.86
N LEU A 1022 -6.20 41.16 -23.55
CA LEU A 1022 -7.33 41.49 -22.68
C LEU A 1022 -7.40 43.00 -22.50
N SER A 1023 -8.38 43.66 -23.12
CA SER A 1023 -8.73 45.05 -22.80
C SER A 1023 -10.13 45.06 -22.17
N PHE A 1024 -10.21 45.26 -20.86
CA PHE A 1024 -11.46 45.58 -20.19
C PHE A 1024 -11.65 47.11 -20.20
N THR A 1025 -12.88 47.58 -20.34
CA THR A 1025 -13.22 49.01 -20.38
C THR A 1025 -12.67 49.75 -19.16
N GLY A 1026 -11.63 50.56 -19.34
CA GLY A 1026 -11.18 51.57 -18.38
C GLY A 1026 -10.03 51.22 -17.43
N ILE A 1027 -9.53 49.96 -17.39
CA ILE A 1027 -8.36 49.60 -16.57
C ILE A 1027 -7.40 48.72 -17.40
N PRO A 1028 -6.13 49.12 -17.62
CA PRO A 1028 -5.16 48.31 -18.35
C PRO A 1028 -4.66 47.18 -17.44
N ILE A 1029 -5.31 46.02 -17.48
CA ILE A 1029 -4.80 44.81 -16.82
C ILE A 1029 -3.70 44.22 -17.71
N ARG A 1030 -2.54 43.94 -17.09
CA ARG A 1030 -1.31 43.38 -17.66
C ARG A 1030 -1.58 42.10 -18.47
N ASN A 1031 -0.88 41.93 -19.59
CA ASN A 1031 -0.95 40.77 -20.51
C ASN A 1031 -0.91 39.43 -19.75
N VAL A 1032 -1.99 38.64 -19.82
CA VAL A 1032 -1.96 37.25 -19.33
C VAL A 1032 -1.38 36.38 -20.44
N GLN A 1033 -0.08 36.10 -20.35
CA GLN A 1033 0.64 35.28 -21.32
C GLN A 1033 0.51 33.78 -21.00
N LEU A 1034 0.46 32.94 -22.03
CA LEU A 1034 0.24 31.50 -21.88
C LEU A 1034 1.35 30.81 -21.05
N TYR A 1035 2.59 31.30 -21.11
CA TYR A 1035 3.67 30.76 -20.30
C TYR A 1035 3.38 30.86 -18.79
N PHE A 1036 2.74 31.95 -18.33
CA PHE A 1036 2.41 32.13 -16.91
C PHE A 1036 1.32 31.13 -16.46
N ILE A 1037 0.35 30.86 -17.35
CA ILE A 1037 -0.69 29.85 -17.13
C ILE A 1037 -0.04 28.45 -17.00
N TYR A 1038 0.89 28.11 -17.90
CA TYR A 1038 1.63 26.84 -17.81
C TYR A 1038 2.50 26.74 -16.55
N LEU A 1039 3.10 27.84 -16.09
CA LEU A 1039 3.86 27.84 -14.84
C LEU A 1039 2.98 27.49 -13.63
N ILE A 1040 1.81 28.13 -13.51
CA ILE A 1040 0.85 27.85 -12.43
C ILE A 1040 0.35 26.40 -12.52
N ALA A 1041 -0.01 25.93 -13.73
CA ALA A 1041 -0.43 24.55 -13.94
C ALA A 1041 0.67 23.53 -13.56
N GLY A 1042 1.94 23.87 -13.83
CA GLY A 1042 3.10 23.09 -13.42
C GLY A 1042 3.24 23.00 -11.89
N TYR A 1043 3.13 24.12 -11.17
CA TYR A 1043 3.16 24.10 -9.69
C TYR A 1043 1.97 23.34 -9.10
N TRP A 1044 0.76 23.52 -9.62
CA TRP A 1044 -0.41 22.77 -9.17
C TRP A 1044 -0.23 21.25 -9.37
N SER A 1045 0.31 20.85 -10.52
CA SER A 1045 0.62 19.44 -10.82
C SER A 1045 1.72 18.91 -9.89
N TYR A 1046 2.70 19.73 -9.53
CA TYR A 1046 3.75 19.39 -8.57
C TYR A 1046 3.15 19.12 -7.18
N PHE A 1047 2.30 20.00 -6.65
CA PHE A 1047 1.62 19.77 -5.37
C PHE A 1047 0.67 18.57 -5.41
N SER A 1048 0.00 18.35 -6.54
CA SER A 1048 -0.82 17.15 -6.76
C SER A 1048 0.02 15.87 -6.61
N GLY A 1049 1.24 15.86 -7.17
CA GLY A 1049 2.22 14.79 -6.99
C GLY A 1049 2.68 14.63 -5.53
N LEU A 1050 2.94 15.73 -4.82
CA LEU A 1050 3.30 15.68 -3.38
C LEU A 1050 2.19 15.06 -2.52
N THR A 1051 0.91 15.27 -2.88
CA THR A 1051 -0.24 14.64 -2.20
C THR A 1051 -0.53 13.19 -2.63
N LEU A 1052 0.27 12.60 -3.52
CA LEU A 1052 0.00 11.30 -4.15
C LEU A 1052 -1.34 11.23 -4.92
N ALA A 1053 -1.85 12.36 -5.40
CA ALA A 1053 -3.12 12.46 -6.10
C ALA A 1053 -2.92 12.99 -7.54
N PRO A 1054 -2.23 12.25 -8.43
CA PRO A 1054 -1.89 12.74 -9.77
C PRO A 1054 -3.11 13.04 -10.65
N TYR A 1055 -4.27 12.40 -10.40
CA TYR A 1055 -5.53 12.76 -11.08
C TYR A 1055 -5.87 14.26 -10.95
N ARG A 1056 -5.42 14.94 -9.87
CA ARG A 1056 -5.68 16.38 -9.68
C ARG A 1056 -4.97 17.27 -10.69
N ALA A 1057 -3.90 16.78 -11.32
CA ALA A 1057 -3.23 17.49 -12.41
C ALA A 1057 -4.12 17.57 -13.67
N PHE A 1058 -5.10 16.66 -13.81
CA PHE A 1058 -6.06 16.71 -14.91
C PHE A 1058 -6.98 17.92 -14.82
N TYR A 1059 -7.35 18.36 -13.60
CA TYR A 1059 -8.08 19.62 -13.41
C TYR A 1059 -7.29 20.83 -13.94
N ALA A 1060 -5.97 20.85 -13.73
CA ALA A 1060 -5.12 21.90 -14.28
C ALA A 1060 -5.11 21.87 -15.81
N MET A 1061 -4.94 20.69 -16.44
CA MET A 1061 -5.00 20.55 -17.90
C MET A 1061 -6.33 21.05 -18.49
N ALA A 1062 -7.45 20.68 -17.86
CA ALA A 1062 -8.78 21.12 -18.28
C ALA A 1062 -8.98 22.64 -18.08
N ALA A 1063 -8.51 23.19 -16.95
CA ALA A 1063 -8.60 24.62 -16.65
C ALA A 1063 -7.80 25.47 -17.65
N VAL A 1064 -6.59 25.03 -18.02
CA VAL A 1064 -5.80 25.70 -19.07
C VAL A 1064 -6.60 25.75 -20.37
N GLY A 1065 -7.28 24.67 -20.74
CA GLY A 1065 -8.11 24.64 -21.94
C GLY A 1065 -9.33 25.56 -21.89
N GLY A 1066 -10.03 25.60 -20.74
CA GLY A 1066 -11.11 26.56 -20.52
C GLY A 1066 -10.65 28.00 -20.62
N ILE A 1067 -9.51 28.34 -20.01
CA ILE A 1067 -8.90 29.67 -20.09
C ILE A 1067 -8.52 29.99 -21.54
N SER A 1068 -7.79 29.11 -22.24
CA SER A 1068 -7.43 29.30 -23.66
C SER A 1068 -8.67 29.50 -24.55
N PHE A 1069 -9.75 28.75 -24.32
CA PHE A 1069 -10.99 28.91 -25.08
C PHE A 1069 -11.64 30.28 -24.84
N THR A 1070 -11.76 30.71 -23.57
CA THR A 1070 -12.34 32.03 -23.23
C THR A 1070 -11.54 33.17 -23.83
N LEU A 1071 -10.20 33.12 -23.73
CA LEU A 1071 -9.29 34.09 -24.32
C LEU A 1071 -9.46 34.17 -25.84
N ARG A 1072 -9.58 33.02 -26.51
CA ARG A 1072 -9.79 32.94 -27.96
C ARG A 1072 -11.13 33.54 -28.39
N MET A 1073 -12.21 33.25 -27.65
CA MET A 1073 -13.54 33.81 -27.90
C MET A 1073 -13.56 35.33 -27.70
N MET A 1074 -12.87 35.83 -26.67
CA MET A 1074 -12.72 37.27 -26.42
C MET A 1074 -11.92 37.95 -27.53
N HIS A 1075 -10.81 37.35 -27.98
CA HIS A 1075 -9.99 37.89 -29.06
C HIS A 1075 -10.78 37.97 -30.38
N ARG A 1076 -11.52 36.91 -30.74
CA ARG A 1076 -12.38 36.91 -31.93
C ARG A 1076 -13.44 38.02 -31.87
N ARG A 1077 -14.12 38.16 -30.73
CA ARG A 1077 -15.13 39.21 -30.51
C ARG A 1077 -14.54 40.62 -30.61
N ASN A 1078 -13.32 40.83 -30.11
CA ASN A 1078 -12.63 42.11 -30.19
C ASN A 1078 -12.16 42.42 -31.61
N ARG A 1079 -11.73 41.41 -32.38
CA ARG A 1079 -11.40 41.55 -33.80
C ARG A 1079 -12.62 41.89 -34.64
N GLU A 1080 -13.74 41.20 -34.44
CA GLU A 1080 -15.01 41.49 -35.10
C GLU A 1080 -15.49 42.93 -34.76
N LYS A 1081 -15.35 43.38 -33.50
CA LYS A 1081 -15.62 44.78 -33.14
C LYS A 1081 -14.68 45.79 -33.80
N LYS A 1082 -13.37 45.49 -33.89
CA LYS A 1082 -12.39 46.36 -34.58
C LYS A 1082 -12.61 46.39 -36.09
N GLU A 1083 -12.97 45.27 -36.72
CA GLU A 1083 -13.32 45.19 -38.15
C GLU A 1083 -14.62 45.96 -38.47
N VAL A 1084 -15.61 45.97 -37.57
CA VAL A 1084 -16.81 46.84 -37.71
C VAL A 1084 -16.46 48.34 -37.58
N THR A 1085 -15.38 48.69 -36.88
CA THR A 1085 -14.92 50.09 -36.77
C THR A 1085 -13.99 50.53 -37.91
N TYR A 1086 -13.39 49.57 -38.64
CA TYR A 1086 -12.41 49.80 -39.72
C TYR A 1086 -12.87 49.32 -41.11
N SER A 1087 -14.18 49.25 -41.36
CA SER A 1087 -14.77 49.02 -42.70
C SER A 1087 -14.60 50.22 -43.65
N SER A 1088 -13.44 50.89 -43.62
CA SER A 1088 -13.01 51.87 -44.60
C SER A 1088 -11.48 51.96 -44.57
N ARG A 1089 -10.82 51.07 -45.32
CA ARG A 1089 -9.56 51.24 -46.08
C ARG A 1089 -8.53 50.12 -45.91
N LYS A 1090 -8.12 49.65 -47.09
CA LYS A 1090 -6.86 49.02 -47.52
C LYS A 1090 -6.73 47.49 -47.38
N HIS A 1091 -6.92 46.86 -48.54
CA HIS A 1091 -6.14 45.72 -49.02
C HIS A 1091 -4.65 45.89 -48.68
N SER A 1092 -4.03 44.85 -48.11
CA SER A 1092 -2.59 44.64 -48.22
C SER A 1092 -2.34 43.28 -48.86
N HIS A 1093 -1.48 43.29 -49.87
CA HIS A 1093 -0.99 42.15 -50.60
C HIS A 1093 -0.15 41.23 -49.70
N ARG A 1094 -0.23 39.93 -49.98
CA ARG A 1094 0.50 38.84 -49.37
C ARG A 1094 1.68 38.50 -50.29
N HIS A 1095 2.90 38.45 -49.76
CA HIS A 1095 4.05 37.78 -50.37
C HIS A 1095 4.49 36.65 -49.46
#